data_AF-A0A816PS89-F1
#
_entry.id   AF-A0A816PS89-F1
#
_cell.length_a   1.000
_cell.length_b   1.000
_cell.length_c   1.000
_cell.angle_alpha   90.00
_cell.angle_beta   90.00
_cell.angle_gamma   90.00
#
_symmetry.space_group_name_H-M   'P 1'
#
loop_
_entity.id
_entity.type
_entity.pdbx_description
1 polymer ?
#
loop_
_entity_poly.entity_id
_entity_poly.type
_entity_poly.pdbx_seq_one_letter_code
_entity_poly.pdbx_strand_id
1 'polypeptide(L)'
;MSSSRPSQSSEGSSRRSRHSARIIAQTTVDAKLHADFEESGGSSFDYSTSVRVTTPAVENNQPPRSDKVTTTYLHHIQKGKLIQPFGCLLALDEKTFKVIAYSENAPELLTMASHAVPSVGESPVLGVGTDIRSLFTAPSASSLQKALGFGDVSLLNPILVHCRTSAKPFYAIVHRVTGSIVVDFEPVKPYEVPMTAAGALQSYKLAAKAITRLQSLPSGSMERLCDTMVQEVFELTGYDRVMAYKFHEDDHGEVVSEVTKPGLEPYLGLHYPATDIPQAARFLFMKNKVRMIVDCNAKHVKVLQDEKLSFDLTLCGSTLRAPHTCHLQYMANMDSIASLVMAVVVNEEEDGEATTPQKRKRLWGLVVCHNTTPRFVPFPLRYACEFLAQVFAIHVNKEVELENQIVEKNILRTQTLLCDMLMRDAPLGIVSQSPNIMDLVKCDGAALLYKDKVWNLGTTPSEFHLQEIAFWLCEHHADSTGLSTDSLHDAGFPGALSLGDSVCGMAAVRISSKDMIFWFRSHTAGEVRWGGAKHDPDDRDDARRMHPRSSFKAFLEVVKTRSLPWKDYEMDAIHSLQLILRSAFKDGESSDVNANIIHSKLNDLKIDGMQELEAVTSEMVRLIETATVPILAVDSDGLVNGWNTKIAELTGLTVDEAIGKDFLTLVEDSSVEIVQRMLENALEGTEEQNVQFEIKTHLSRTDAGPISLVVNACASKDLHENVVGVCFVAHDLTAQKTVMDKFTRIEGDYKAIIQNPNPLIPPIFGTDESGWCTEWNPAMSKLTGLKREEVVEKMLLGEVFGTQKKSCCRLKNQEAFVNLGIVLNNAVTSEDAEKVPFGFFTRGGKYVECLLCVSKKLDREGAVTGVFCFLQLASYELQQALHVQRLAERTALKRLKALAYIKREIRNPLSGIMFTRKMMEGTEIGPEQRMILQTSGLCEKQLSKILDDSDLESIIEGCLDLEMKEFTLNEVLTASTSQVMMKSNGKSVRVANETKEEVMSDTLYGDSIRLQQVLADIMLMSVNFTPSGGQLTVTASLRKDQLGRSVHLAYLEIRITHTGAGLPEFLLNQMFGSEEDVSEEGLSLMVSRKLVKLMNGDVQYLREAGKSSFIITAELAAASK
;
A
#
# COMPACT_ATOMS: atom_id res chain seq x y z
N MET A 1 -29.36 -45.49 41.40
CA MET A 1 -30.27 -44.32 41.47
C MET A 1 -29.50 -43.11 40.99
N SER A 2 -30.06 -42.44 40.00
CA SER A 2 -29.51 -41.34 39.22
C SER A 2 -29.48 -40.02 39.98
N SER A 3 -28.37 -39.30 39.90
CA SER A 3 -28.36 -37.84 39.78
C SER A 3 -27.03 -37.38 39.17
N SER A 4 -27.08 -37.11 37.87
CA SER A 4 -26.03 -36.57 37.01
C SER A 4 -25.57 -35.18 37.45
N ARG A 5 -24.25 -35.01 37.62
CA ARG A 5 -23.56 -33.71 37.72
C ARG A 5 -23.10 -33.26 36.33
N PRO A 6 -23.17 -31.97 35.99
CA PRO A 6 -22.87 -31.49 34.63
C PRO A 6 -21.37 -31.34 34.42
N SER A 7 -20.88 -32.00 33.37
CA SER A 7 -19.55 -31.84 32.77
C SER A 7 -19.53 -30.57 31.91
N GLN A 8 -18.66 -29.62 32.25
CA GLN A 8 -18.21 -28.58 31.31
C GLN A 8 -16.90 -29.07 30.69
N SER A 9 -17.00 -29.73 29.54
CA SER A 9 -15.87 -30.03 28.67
C SER A 9 -15.52 -28.79 27.85
N SER A 10 -14.29 -28.31 27.99
CA SER A 10 -13.72 -27.26 27.16
C SER A 10 -13.36 -27.82 25.78
N GLU A 11 -14.34 -27.83 24.87
CA GLU A 11 -14.06 -28.06 23.45
C GLU A 11 -13.19 -26.91 22.89
N GLY A 12 -12.14 -27.29 22.16
CA GLY A 12 -11.23 -26.39 21.46
C GLY A 12 -11.95 -25.60 20.39
N SER A 13 -12.55 -24.47 20.76
CA SER A 13 -13.11 -23.52 19.81
C SER A 13 -11.97 -22.70 19.20
N SER A 14 -11.87 -22.68 17.87
CA SER A 14 -10.93 -21.82 17.15
C SER A 14 -11.08 -20.35 17.59
N ARG A 15 -9.96 -19.61 17.69
CA ARG A 15 -9.93 -18.20 18.14
C ARG A 15 -10.90 -17.29 17.37
N ARG A 16 -11.26 -17.63 16.12
CA ARG A 16 -12.30 -16.96 15.33
C ARG A 16 -13.67 -16.95 16.01
N SER A 17 -14.07 -18.04 16.68
CA SER A 17 -15.34 -18.08 17.43
C SER A 17 -15.27 -17.26 18.72
N ARG A 18 -14.10 -17.20 19.38
CA ARG A 18 -13.89 -16.38 20.59
C ARG A 18 -13.82 -14.89 20.30
N HIS A 19 -13.17 -14.48 19.21
CA HIS A 19 -13.10 -13.06 18.82
C HIS A 19 -14.47 -12.56 18.33
N SER A 20 -15.17 -13.33 17.49
CA SER A 20 -16.56 -13.01 17.11
C SER A 20 -17.51 -13.00 18.32
N ALA A 21 -17.39 -13.97 19.23
CA ALA A 21 -18.18 -13.97 20.47
C ALA A 21 -17.84 -12.79 21.39
N ARG A 22 -16.57 -12.37 21.50
CA ARG A 22 -16.15 -11.17 22.26
C ARG A 22 -16.70 -9.89 21.64
N ILE A 23 -16.62 -9.74 20.32
CA ILE A 23 -17.21 -8.62 19.59
C ILE A 23 -18.72 -8.56 19.84
N ILE A 24 -19.42 -9.68 19.70
CA ILE A 24 -20.87 -9.75 19.94
C ILE A 24 -21.19 -9.44 21.40
N ALA A 25 -20.42 -9.97 22.36
CA ALA A 25 -20.61 -9.71 23.78
C ALA A 25 -20.38 -8.23 24.13
N GLN A 26 -19.29 -7.63 23.66
CA GLN A 26 -18.96 -6.24 23.92
C GLN A 26 -19.98 -5.29 23.26
N THR A 27 -20.37 -5.55 22.01
CA THR A 27 -21.40 -4.75 21.32
C THR A 27 -22.74 -4.85 22.05
N THR A 28 -23.09 -6.02 22.59
CA THR A 28 -24.32 -6.22 23.37
C THR A 28 -24.27 -5.49 24.70
N VAL A 29 -23.11 -5.45 25.38
CA VAL A 29 -22.88 -4.69 26.62
C VAL A 29 -23.00 -3.20 26.37
N ASP A 30 -22.30 -2.67 25.36
CA ASP A 30 -22.33 -1.25 24.97
C ASP A 30 -23.76 -0.80 24.62
N ALA A 31 -24.49 -1.65 23.89
CA ALA A 31 -25.85 -1.35 23.49
C ALA A 31 -26.83 -1.38 24.66
N LYS A 32 -26.68 -2.34 25.58
CA LYS A 32 -27.49 -2.45 26.80
C LYS A 32 -27.28 -1.24 27.71
N LEU A 33 -26.02 -0.85 27.94
CA LEU A 33 -25.66 0.36 28.69
C LEU A 33 -26.30 1.63 28.09
N HIS A 34 -26.39 1.72 26.76
CA HIS A 34 -27.00 2.87 26.10
C HIS A 34 -28.54 2.88 26.17
N ALA A 35 -29.19 1.73 26.00
CA ALA A 35 -30.65 1.63 26.09
C ALA A 35 -31.17 1.89 27.51
N ASP A 36 -30.48 1.37 28.52
CA ASP A 36 -30.84 1.58 29.93
C ASP A 36 -30.64 3.08 30.33
N PHE A 37 -29.69 3.79 29.70
CA PHE A 37 -29.52 5.24 29.84
C PHE A 37 -30.66 6.04 29.20
N GLU A 38 -31.13 5.68 28.00
CA GLU A 38 -32.25 6.37 27.35
C GLU A 38 -33.60 6.12 28.05
N GLU A 39 -33.88 4.88 28.48
CA GLU A 39 -35.14 4.54 29.18
C GLU A 39 -35.27 5.26 30.55
N SER A 40 -34.15 5.58 31.19
CA SER A 40 -34.13 6.30 32.48
C SER A 40 -34.26 7.83 32.35
N GLY A 41 -34.38 8.35 31.12
CA GLY A 41 -34.47 9.79 30.85
C GLY A 41 -33.26 10.58 31.35
N GLY A 42 -32.10 9.93 31.51
CA GLY A 42 -30.88 10.51 32.04
C GLY A 42 -30.89 10.85 33.54
N SER A 43 -31.88 10.42 34.33
CA SER A 43 -32.03 10.86 35.72
C SER A 43 -31.90 9.77 36.80
N SER A 44 -31.92 8.48 36.42
CA SER A 44 -31.96 7.36 37.38
C SER A 44 -31.14 6.11 36.98
N PHE A 45 -30.21 6.23 36.03
CA PHE A 45 -29.40 5.09 35.57
C PHE A 45 -28.27 4.75 36.56
N ASP A 46 -28.07 3.47 36.91
CA ASP A 46 -26.97 3.02 37.77
C ASP A 46 -25.93 2.23 36.95
N TYR A 47 -24.77 2.85 36.73
CA TYR A 47 -23.67 2.28 35.96
C TYR A 47 -22.96 1.14 36.70
N SER A 48 -22.91 1.21 38.04
CA SER A 48 -22.15 0.29 38.89
C SER A 48 -22.78 -1.10 39.01
N THR A 49 -24.11 -1.19 38.91
CA THR A 49 -24.84 -2.46 38.87
C THR A 49 -24.78 -3.12 37.49
N SER A 50 -24.52 -2.35 36.44
CA SER A 50 -24.59 -2.79 35.05
C SER A 50 -23.26 -3.37 34.53
N VAL A 51 -22.12 -2.91 35.10
CA VAL A 51 -20.76 -3.41 34.79
C VAL A 51 -20.36 -4.62 35.65
N ARG A 52 -21.03 -4.86 36.78
CA ARG A 52 -20.71 -5.96 37.73
C ARG A 52 -21.14 -7.37 37.29
N VAL A 53 -21.75 -7.55 36.12
CA VAL A 53 -22.13 -8.87 35.61
C VAL A 53 -20.97 -9.49 34.81
N THR A 54 -19.88 -9.82 35.51
CA THR A 54 -18.75 -10.60 34.97
C THR A 54 -18.51 -11.91 35.73
N THR A 55 -19.54 -12.43 36.41
CA THR A 55 -19.60 -13.83 36.83
C THR A 55 -20.88 -14.46 36.29
N PRO A 56 -20.83 -15.58 35.56
CA PRO A 56 -22.03 -16.25 35.06
C PRO A 56 -22.69 -16.98 36.24
N ALA A 57 -23.49 -16.26 37.03
CA ALA A 57 -24.43 -16.89 37.92
C ALA A 57 -25.59 -17.44 37.08
N VAL A 58 -25.78 -18.75 37.19
CA VAL A 58 -26.87 -19.54 36.62
C VAL A 58 -28.20 -18.96 37.09
N GLU A 59 -28.97 -18.31 36.23
CA GLU A 59 -30.42 -18.17 36.44
C GLU A 59 -31.21 -17.88 35.13
N ASN A 60 -32.06 -18.87 34.79
CA ASN A 60 -33.26 -18.88 33.94
C ASN A 60 -33.22 -18.54 32.43
N ASN A 61 -33.47 -19.60 31.66
CA ASN A 61 -33.93 -19.69 30.27
C ASN A 61 -34.93 -18.60 29.82
N GLN A 62 -34.43 -17.48 29.29
CA GLN A 62 -35.13 -16.71 28.25
C GLN A 62 -34.18 -16.44 27.08
N PRO A 63 -34.63 -16.59 25.81
CA PRO A 63 -33.79 -16.30 24.65
C PRO A 63 -33.42 -14.80 24.64
N PRO A 64 -32.21 -14.43 24.18
CA PRO A 64 -31.67 -13.09 24.41
C PRO A 64 -32.42 -12.04 23.59
N ARG A 65 -32.90 -11.00 24.26
CA ARG A 65 -33.45 -9.76 23.67
C ARG A 65 -32.37 -8.85 23.03
N SER A 66 -31.15 -9.36 22.78
CA SER A 66 -29.94 -8.58 22.48
C SER A 66 -29.96 -7.86 21.13
N ASP A 67 -30.40 -8.51 20.05
CA ASP A 67 -30.21 -7.98 18.69
C ASP A 67 -30.92 -6.64 18.43
N LYS A 68 -32.03 -6.39 19.14
CA LYS A 68 -32.83 -5.18 18.97
C LYS A 68 -32.10 -3.96 19.53
N VAL A 69 -31.44 -4.12 20.67
CA VAL A 69 -30.78 -3.06 21.43
C VAL A 69 -29.49 -2.60 20.73
N THR A 70 -28.69 -3.56 20.26
CA THR A 70 -27.47 -3.36 19.46
C THR A 70 -27.75 -2.62 18.15
N THR A 71 -28.86 -2.97 17.51
CA THR A 71 -29.34 -2.29 16.31
C THR A 71 -29.74 -0.85 16.61
N THR A 72 -30.43 -0.57 17.73
CA THR A 72 -30.82 0.80 18.11
C THR A 72 -29.64 1.74 18.39
N TYR A 73 -28.56 1.30 19.04
CA TYR A 73 -27.39 2.14 19.31
C TYR A 73 -26.64 2.54 18.03
N LEU A 74 -26.37 1.56 17.16
CA LEU A 74 -25.82 1.80 15.83
C LEU A 74 -26.71 2.74 15.02
N HIS A 75 -28.01 2.53 15.10
CA HIS A 75 -29.00 3.33 14.41
C HIS A 75 -29.08 4.78 14.95
N HIS A 76 -28.85 5.02 16.24
CA HIS A 76 -28.86 6.36 16.83
C HIS A 76 -27.65 7.21 16.39
N ILE A 77 -26.44 6.64 16.38
CA ILE A 77 -25.23 7.34 15.90
C ILE A 77 -25.31 7.61 14.38
N GLN A 78 -25.93 6.68 13.64
CA GLN A 78 -26.12 6.79 12.19
C GLN A 78 -27.21 7.78 11.78
N LYS A 79 -28.23 7.96 12.64
CA LYS A 79 -29.41 8.83 12.39
C LYS A 79 -29.42 10.12 13.20
N GLY A 80 -28.27 10.56 13.72
CA GLY A 80 -28.18 11.86 14.39
C GLY A 80 -28.76 12.98 13.50
N LYS A 81 -29.77 13.71 13.98
CA LYS A 81 -30.40 14.83 13.26
C LYS A 81 -29.66 16.16 13.46
N LEU A 82 -28.37 16.08 13.74
CA LEU A 82 -27.51 17.22 14.10
C LEU A 82 -26.26 17.25 13.22
N ILE A 83 -25.87 18.46 12.80
CA ILE A 83 -24.63 18.72 12.08
C ILE A 83 -23.76 19.74 12.84
N GLN A 84 -22.48 19.81 12.49
CA GLN A 84 -21.56 20.85 12.93
C GLN A 84 -21.85 22.18 12.19
N PRO A 85 -21.65 23.34 12.85
CA PRO A 85 -22.10 24.62 12.33
C PRO A 85 -21.20 25.24 11.23
N PHE A 86 -20.04 24.65 10.93
CA PHE A 86 -19.08 25.23 9.97
C PHE A 86 -19.54 25.15 8.50
N GLY A 87 -20.59 24.38 8.22
CA GLY A 87 -21.21 24.27 6.91
C GLY A 87 -22.72 24.10 7.03
N CYS A 88 -23.40 23.81 5.92
CA CYS A 88 -24.82 23.47 5.91
C CYS A 88 -25.11 22.24 5.05
N LEU A 89 -26.20 21.55 5.34
CA LEU A 89 -26.58 20.30 4.69
C LEU A 89 -27.93 20.43 3.99
N LEU A 90 -28.03 19.92 2.76
CA LEU A 90 -29.29 19.71 2.04
C LEU A 90 -29.45 18.24 1.68
N ALA A 91 -30.58 17.63 2.01
CA ALA A 91 -30.98 16.34 1.48
C ALA A 91 -31.98 16.53 0.34
N LEU A 92 -31.81 15.79 -0.74
CA LEU A 92 -32.54 15.91 -1.99
C LEU A 92 -33.23 14.59 -2.36
N ASP A 93 -34.39 14.71 -2.99
CA ASP A 93 -35.03 13.61 -3.69
C ASP A 93 -34.23 13.27 -4.96
N GLU A 94 -33.93 11.99 -5.15
CA GLU A 94 -33.04 11.51 -6.22
C GLU A 94 -33.60 11.74 -7.63
N LYS A 95 -34.93 11.78 -7.78
CA LYS A 95 -35.59 11.92 -9.09
C LYS A 95 -35.87 13.37 -9.46
N THR A 96 -36.29 14.16 -8.48
CA THR A 96 -36.78 15.53 -8.70
C THR A 96 -35.76 16.61 -8.35
N PHE A 97 -34.68 16.25 -7.64
CA PHE A 97 -33.67 17.18 -7.11
C PHE A 97 -34.24 18.29 -6.22
N LYS A 98 -35.43 18.04 -5.65
CA LYS A 98 -36.06 18.93 -4.69
C LYS A 98 -35.55 18.64 -3.29
N VAL A 99 -35.43 19.69 -2.49
CA VAL A 99 -35.02 19.60 -1.09
C VAL A 99 -36.09 18.86 -0.28
N ILE A 100 -35.69 17.79 0.40
CA ILE A 100 -36.54 16.97 1.29
C ILE A 100 -36.18 17.16 2.77
N ALA A 101 -34.95 17.58 3.04
CA ALA A 101 -34.50 18.02 4.36
C ALA A 101 -33.39 19.06 4.23
N TYR A 102 -33.25 19.96 5.19
CA TYR A 102 -32.17 20.96 5.21
C TYR A 102 -31.79 21.32 6.65
N SER A 103 -30.56 21.79 6.86
CA SER A 103 -30.13 22.28 8.18
C SER A 103 -30.68 23.67 8.48
N GLU A 104 -30.96 23.97 9.75
CA GLU A 104 -31.53 25.27 10.18
C GLU A 104 -30.71 26.49 9.72
N ASN A 105 -29.38 26.34 9.59
CA ASN A 105 -28.47 27.39 9.13
C ASN A 105 -28.35 27.50 7.60
N ALA A 106 -28.93 26.58 6.82
CA ALA A 106 -28.79 26.56 5.37
C ALA A 106 -29.39 27.79 4.66
N PRO A 107 -30.58 28.30 5.05
CA PRO A 107 -31.12 29.51 4.42
C PRO A 107 -30.20 30.71 4.62
N GLU A 108 -29.68 30.91 5.84
CA GLU A 108 -28.79 32.03 6.14
C GLU A 108 -27.48 31.96 5.35
N LEU A 109 -26.85 30.78 5.28
CA LEU A 109 -25.57 30.59 4.60
C LEU A 109 -25.69 30.71 3.07
N LEU A 110 -26.75 30.14 2.48
CA LEU A 110 -26.88 30.03 1.03
C LEU A 110 -27.60 31.23 0.39
N THR A 111 -28.50 31.93 1.08
CA THR A 111 -29.36 32.96 0.46
C THR A 111 -29.14 34.40 0.95
N MET A 112 -28.57 34.65 2.14
CA MET A 112 -28.41 36.01 2.66
C MET A 112 -27.22 36.76 2.04
N ALA A 113 -27.48 37.94 1.48
CA ALA A 113 -26.45 38.89 1.02
C ALA A 113 -25.99 39.77 2.20
N SER A 114 -24.68 39.87 2.43
CA SER A 114 -24.10 40.53 3.62
C SER A 114 -24.32 42.05 3.74
N HIS A 115 -24.94 42.71 2.75
CA HIS A 115 -25.07 44.19 2.74
C HIS A 115 -26.38 44.76 2.16
N ALA A 116 -27.46 43.97 2.01
CA ALA A 116 -28.74 44.51 1.54
C ALA A 116 -29.71 44.72 2.70
N VAL A 117 -30.22 45.95 2.86
CA VAL A 117 -31.42 46.23 3.66
C VAL A 117 -32.54 45.33 3.12
N PRO A 118 -33.23 44.53 3.95
CA PRO A 118 -34.29 43.65 3.45
C PRO A 118 -35.41 44.51 2.85
N SER A 119 -35.50 44.54 1.52
CA SER A 119 -36.68 45.04 0.84
C SER A 119 -37.85 44.11 1.15
N VAL A 120 -38.88 44.64 1.79
CA VAL A 120 -40.12 43.94 2.14
C VAL A 120 -40.73 43.38 0.84
N GLY A 121 -40.62 42.06 0.61
CA GLY A 121 -41.39 41.38 -0.43
C GLY A 121 -40.74 40.21 -1.16
N GLU A 122 -39.41 40.11 -1.24
CA GLU A 122 -38.74 39.07 -2.04
C GLU A 122 -37.49 38.51 -1.36
N SER A 123 -37.68 37.61 -0.40
CA SER A 123 -36.62 36.68 0.03
C SER A 123 -36.94 35.30 -0.54
N PRO A 124 -36.08 34.67 -1.37
CA PRO A 124 -36.27 33.27 -1.74
C PRO A 124 -36.10 32.42 -0.47
N VAL A 125 -37.24 31.98 0.09
CA VAL A 125 -37.26 31.11 1.27
C VAL A 125 -36.83 29.72 0.81
N LEU A 126 -35.59 29.35 1.09
CA LEU A 126 -35.14 27.96 1.00
C LEU A 126 -36.02 27.12 1.92
N GLY A 127 -36.75 26.16 1.38
CA GLY A 127 -37.63 25.27 2.14
C GLY A 127 -37.78 23.89 1.50
N VAL A 128 -38.58 23.04 2.12
CA VAL A 128 -38.91 21.72 1.55
C VAL A 128 -39.65 21.89 0.22
N GLY A 129 -39.22 21.16 -0.80
CA GLY A 129 -39.76 21.21 -2.15
C GLY A 129 -39.09 22.22 -3.08
N THR A 130 -38.19 23.07 -2.57
CA THR A 130 -37.36 23.97 -3.40
C THR A 130 -36.42 23.16 -4.29
N ASP A 131 -36.27 23.57 -5.55
CA ASP A 131 -35.32 22.98 -6.48
C ASP A 131 -33.90 23.51 -6.19
N ILE A 132 -32.95 22.62 -5.94
CA ILE A 132 -31.57 23.02 -5.62
C ILE A 132 -30.94 23.92 -6.71
N ARG A 133 -31.35 23.76 -7.97
CA ARG A 133 -30.79 24.50 -9.12
C ARG A 133 -31.14 25.99 -9.07
N SER A 134 -32.20 26.38 -8.37
CA SER A 134 -32.56 27.80 -8.23
C SER A 134 -31.61 28.56 -7.30
N LEU A 135 -30.88 27.85 -6.43
CA LEU A 135 -30.03 28.45 -5.39
C LEU A 135 -28.67 28.91 -5.92
N PHE A 136 -28.18 28.29 -7.00
CA PHE A 136 -26.83 28.51 -7.53
C PHE A 136 -26.85 29.24 -8.87
N THR A 137 -25.69 29.78 -9.27
CA THR A 137 -25.49 30.35 -10.61
C THR A 137 -25.70 29.28 -11.69
N ALA A 138 -26.07 29.69 -12.91
CA ALA A 138 -26.29 28.78 -14.03
C ALA A 138 -25.15 27.76 -14.28
N PRO A 139 -23.84 28.14 -14.29
CA PRO A 139 -22.77 27.17 -14.44
C PRO A 139 -22.66 26.21 -13.25
N SER A 140 -22.80 26.69 -12.01
CA SER A 140 -22.75 25.83 -10.81
C SER A 140 -23.92 24.84 -10.75
N ALA A 141 -25.12 25.26 -11.15
CA ALA A 141 -26.29 24.39 -11.24
C ALA A 141 -26.09 23.27 -12.28
N SER A 142 -25.48 23.59 -13.43
CA SER A 142 -25.13 22.61 -14.47
C SER A 142 -24.10 21.59 -13.98
N SER A 143 -23.03 22.06 -13.32
CA SER A 143 -22.00 21.17 -12.74
C SER A 143 -22.58 20.25 -11.67
N LEU A 144 -23.42 20.78 -10.78
CA LEU A 144 -24.07 20.00 -9.75
C LEU A 144 -25.03 18.97 -10.34
N GLN A 145 -25.81 19.34 -11.37
CA GLN A 145 -26.71 18.41 -12.07
C GLN A 145 -25.93 17.27 -12.75
N LYS A 146 -24.79 17.57 -13.38
CA LYS A 146 -23.92 16.53 -13.96
C LYS A 146 -23.43 15.55 -12.90
N ALA A 147 -23.03 16.05 -11.73
CA ALA A 147 -22.57 15.20 -10.65
C ALA A 147 -23.69 14.32 -10.07
N LEU A 148 -24.87 14.90 -9.83
CA LEU A 148 -26.04 14.18 -9.34
C LEU A 148 -26.50 13.06 -10.28
N GLY A 149 -26.23 13.17 -11.59
CA GLY A 149 -26.54 12.15 -12.59
C GLY A 149 -25.47 11.07 -12.79
N PHE A 150 -24.31 11.16 -12.16
CA PHE A 150 -23.20 10.22 -12.35
C PHE A 150 -23.36 8.97 -11.47
N GLY A 151 -22.93 7.78 -11.94
CA GLY A 151 -23.14 6.50 -11.23
C GLY A 151 -22.46 6.42 -9.86
N ASP A 152 -21.23 6.91 -9.75
CA ASP A 152 -20.51 7.05 -8.49
C ASP A 152 -20.18 8.52 -8.20
N VAL A 153 -21.04 9.17 -7.42
CA VAL A 153 -20.95 10.62 -7.17
C VAL A 153 -19.71 10.99 -6.35
N SER A 154 -19.12 10.03 -5.63
CA SER A 154 -17.96 10.28 -4.76
C SER A 154 -16.72 10.73 -5.54
N LEU A 155 -16.55 10.25 -6.78
CA LEU A 155 -15.43 10.58 -7.67
C LEU A 155 -15.42 12.04 -8.14
N LEU A 156 -16.56 12.72 -8.09
CA LEU A 156 -16.71 14.11 -8.53
C LEU A 156 -16.61 15.11 -7.37
N ASN A 157 -16.46 14.63 -6.13
CA ASN A 157 -16.27 15.48 -4.97
C ASN A 157 -14.82 16.00 -4.89
N PRO A 158 -14.61 17.25 -4.44
CA PRO A 158 -15.62 18.28 -4.15
C PRO A 158 -15.99 19.09 -5.40
N ILE A 159 -17.25 19.57 -5.46
CA ILE A 159 -17.74 20.41 -6.56
C ILE A 159 -17.79 21.87 -6.10
N LEU A 160 -17.09 22.78 -6.79
CA LEU A 160 -17.15 24.20 -6.46
C LEU A 160 -18.44 24.84 -7.00
N VAL A 161 -19.27 25.37 -6.10
CA VAL A 161 -20.54 26.03 -6.44
C VAL A 161 -20.59 27.46 -5.92
N HIS A 162 -21.24 28.34 -6.66
CA HIS A 162 -21.45 29.74 -6.28
C HIS A 162 -22.93 30.01 -6.09
N CYS A 163 -23.30 30.57 -4.94
CA CYS A 163 -24.68 30.93 -4.64
C CYS A 163 -25.15 32.08 -5.55
N ARG A 164 -26.39 32.01 -6.04
CA ARG A 164 -26.94 33.03 -6.96
C ARG A 164 -27.12 34.38 -6.29
N THR A 165 -27.62 34.38 -5.05
CA THR A 165 -28.00 35.59 -4.33
C THR A 165 -26.82 36.25 -3.62
N SER A 166 -25.96 35.45 -2.97
CA SER A 166 -24.83 35.96 -2.17
C SER A 166 -23.50 35.95 -2.91
N ALA A 167 -23.40 35.30 -4.08
CA ALA A 167 -22.16 35.03 -4.81
C ALA A 167 -21.07 34.30 -4.00
N LYS A 168 -21.39 33.82 -2.79
CA LYS A 168 -20.43 33.13 -1.92
C LYS A 168 -20.10 31.73 -2.49
N PRO A 169 -18.80 31.35 -2.49
CA PRO A 169 -18.36 30.05 -2.96
C PRO A 169 -18.42 28.98 -1.87
N PHE A 170 -18.84 27.78 -2.26
CA PHE A 170 -18.91 26.61 -1.39
C PHE A 170 -18.36 25.38 -2.11
N TYR A 171 -17.70 24.49 -1.35
CA TYR A 171 -17.50 23.11 -1.79
C TYR A 171 -18.78 22.32 -1.50
N ALA A 172 -19.40 21.79 -2.54
CA ALA A 172 -20.49 20.83 -2.45
C ALA A 172 -19.90 19.41 -2.45
N ILE A 173 -20.12 18.68 -1.36
CA ILE A 173 -19.72 17.28 -1.22
C ILE A 173 -20.97 16.43 -1.20
N VAL A 174 -21.09 15.55 -2.19
CA VAL A 174 -22.32 14.82 -2.47
C VAL A 174 -22.17 13.34 -2.12
N HIS A 175 -23.13 12.81 -1.38
CA HIS A 175 -23.18 11.41 -0.98
C HIS A 175 -24.56 10.83 -1.25
N ARG A 176 -24.61 9.66 -1.91
CA ARG A 176 -25.87 8.91 -2.07
C ARG A 176 -26.14 8.09 -0.81
N VAL A 177 -27.37 8.21 -0.33
CA VAL A 177 -27.90 7.51 0.83
C VAL A 177 -29.15 6.76 0.39
N THR A 178 -29.56 5.72 1.13
CA THR A 178 -30.74 4.93 0.79
C THR A 178 -31.97 5.84 0.65
N GLY A 179 -32.46 6.00 -0.58
CA GLY A 179 -33.65 6.80 -0.91
C GLY A 179 -33.44 8.32 -0.99
N SER A 180 -32.22 8.84 -0.89
CA SER A 180 -31.96 10.30 -0.98
C SER A 180 -30.51 10.64 -1.32
N ILE A 181 -30.28 11.89 -1.72
CA ILE A 181 -28.93 12.43 -1.93
C ILE A 181 -28.64 13.49 -0.88
N VAL A 182 -27.56 13.33 -0.12
CA VAL A 182 -27.11 14.33 0.86
C VAL A 182 -26.00 15.16 0.23
N VAL A 183 -26.13 16.49 0.33
CA VAL A 183 -25.13 17.45 -0.13
C VAL A 183 -24.70 18.33 1.04
N ASP A 184 -23.42 18.21 1.40
CA ASP A 184 -22.77 19.05 2.38
C ASP A 184 -22.13 20.25 1.68
N PHE A 185 -22.40 21.46 2.18
CA PHE A 185 -21.81 22.70 1.69
C PHE A 185 -20.84 23.27 2.71
N GLU A 186 -19.58 23.34 2.33
CA GLU A 186 -18.52 23.93 3.14
C GLU A 186 -18.10 25.28 2.56
N PRO A 187 -18.08 26.36 3.35
CA PRO A 187 -17.73 27.68 2.87
C PRO A 187 -16.27 27.71 2.42
N VAL A 188 -16.01 28.32 1.26
CA VAL A 188 -14.67 28.56 0.76
C VAL A 188 -14.31 30.01 1.04
N LYS A 189 -13.17 30.26 1.69
CA LYS A 189 -12.76 31.64 1.93
C LYS A 189 -12.41 32.30 0.59
N PRO A 190 -12.81 33.55 0.32
CA PRO A 190 -12.63 34.18 -0.99
C PRO A 190 -11.19 34.20 -1.53
N TYR A 191 -10.18 34.21 -0.66
CA TYR A 191 -8.76 34.15 -1.02
C TYR A 191 -8.21 32.72 -1.18
N GLU A 192 -8.92 31.71 -0.64
CA GLU A 192 -8.69 30.28 -0.86
C GLU A 192 -9.48 29.76 -2.06
N VAL A 193 -10.43 30.56 -2.60
CA VAL A 193 -11.07 30.28 -3.89
C VAL A 193 -9.95 30.23 -4.91
N PRO A 194 -9.71 29.07 -5.53
CA PRO A 194 -8.69 28.99 -6.53
C PRO A 194 -9.16 29.86 -7.71
N MET A 195 -8.57 31.05 -7.91
CA MET A 195 -8.77 31.79 -9.17
C MET A 195 -8.30 30.95 -10.38
N THR A 196 -7.52 29.89 -10.10
CA THR A 196 -7.12 28.79 -10.98
C THR A 196 -7.00 27.50 -10.16
N ALA A 197 -7.09 26.30 -10.76
CA ALA A 197 -6.99 24.98 -10.11
C ALA A 197 -5.75 24.71 -9.20
N ALA A 198 -4.89 25.71 -9.00
CA ALA A 198 -3.62 25.67 -8.29
C ALA A 198 -3.70 25.34 -6.80
N GLY A 199 -4.74 25.76 -6.06
CA GLY A 199 -4.85 25.51 -4.61
C GLY A 199 -5.14 24.04 -4.25
N ALA A 200 -6.05 23.41 -4.99
CA ALA A 200 -6.29 21.96 -4.88
C ALA A 200 -5.06 21.18 -5.38
N LEU A 201 -4.46 21.61 -6.49
CA LEU A 201 -3.23 21.01 -7.03
C LEU A 201 -2.07 21.08 -6.04
N GLN A 202 -1.94 22.15 -5.26
CA GLN A 202 -0.90 22.29 -4.23
C GLN A 202 -1.07 21.25 -3.11
N SER A 203 -2.29 21.05 -2.63
CA SER A 203 -2.57 20.03 -1.60
C SER A 203 -2.27 18.62 -2.13
N TYR A 204 -2.64 18.33 -3.38
CA TYR A 204 -2.30 17.08 -4.05
C TYR A 204 -0.79 16.90 -4.26
N LYS A 205 -0.06 17.96 -4.65
CA LYS A 205 1.40 17.91 -4.83
C LYS A 205 2.13 17.63 -3.51
N LEU A 206 1.71 18.28 -2.43
CA LEU A 206 2.28 18.03 -1.10
C LEU A 206 1.99 16.59 -0.65
N ALA A 207 0.76 16.09 -0.85
CA ALA A 207 0.44 14.69 -0.57
C ALA A 207 1.19 13.71 -1.47
N ALA A 208 1.39 14.02 -2.75
CA ALA A 208 2.19 13.19 -3.66
C ALA A 208 3.64 13.11 -3.19
N LYS A 209 4.24 14.23 -2.76
CA LYS A 209 5.58 14.26 -2.15
C LYS A 209 5.64 13.36 -0.89
N ALA A 210 4.65 13.47 -0.01
CA ALA A 210 4.54 12.62 1.18
C ALA A 210 4.40 11.13 0.83
N ILE A 211 3.60 10.80 -0.18
CA ILE A 211 3.43 9.44 -0.71
C ILE A 211 4.75 8.90 -1.25
N THR A 212 5.47 9.67 -2.06
CA THR A 212 6.79 9.25 -2.59
C THR A 212 7.78 9.00 -1.47
N ARG A 213 7.78 9.83 -0.41
CA ARG A 213 8.64 9.63 0.76
C ARG A 213 8.29 8.36 1.54
N LEU A 214 7.01 8.07 1.76
CA LEU A 214 6.58 6.81 2.36
C LEU A 214 6.98 5.59 1.51
N GLN A 215 6.85 5.69 0.18
CA GLN A 215 7.18 4.62 -0.76
C GLN A 215 8.69 4.38 -0.89
N SER A 216 9.52 5.40 -0.66
CA SER A 216 10.98 5.28 -0.73
C SER A 216 11.61 4.70 0.54
N LEU A 217 10.83 4.47 1.60
CA LEU A 217 11.34 3.88 2.84
C LEU A 217 11.72 2.40 2.60
N PRO A 218 12.88 1.94 3.10
CA PRO A 218 13.24 0.54 3.05
C PRO A 218 12.30 -0.27 3.96
N SER A 219 11.91 -1.46 3.51
CA SER A 219 11.12 -2.39 4.33
C SER A 219 11.90 -2.90 5.55
N GLY A 220 11.17 -3.23 6.63
CA GLY A 220 11.70 -3.84 7.85
C GLY A 220 11.60 -2.98 9.11
N SER A 221 10.78 -1.92 9.14
CA SER A 221 10.58 -1.10 10.36
C SER A 221 9.23 -0.40 10.40
N MET A 222 8.30 -0.92 11.21
CA MET A 222 6.99 -0.32 11.46
C MET A 222 7.07 1.04 12.15
N GLU A 223 8.03 1.22 13.06
CA GLU A 223 8.23 2.46 13.82
C GLU A 223 8.57 3.63 12.89
N ARG A 224 9.56 3.47 12.00
CA ARG A 224 9.94 4.49 11.02
C ARG A 224 8.80 4.84 10.07
N LEU A 225 7.98 3.85 9.70
CA LEU A 225 6.82 4.05 8.85
C LEU A 225 5.78 4.93 9.57
N CYS A 226 5.48 4.63 10.84
CA CYS A 226 4.57 5.42 11.67
C CYS A 226 5.10 6.85 11.89
N ASP A 227 6.38 7.00 12.24
CA ASP A 227 7.01 8.31 12.46
C ASP A 227 6.96 9.20 11.23
N THR A 228 7.26 8.62 10.05
CA THR A 228 7.20 9.36 8.79
C THR A 228 5.77 9.78 8.49
N MET A 229 4.78 8.89 8.69
CA MET A 229 3.38 9.22 8.47
C MET A 229 2.89 10.37 9.38
N VAL A 230 3.23 10.30 10.67
CA VAL A 230 2.85 11.33 11.65
C VAL A 230 3.50 12.67 11.31
N GLN A 231 4.78 12.67 10.93
CA GLN A 231 5.52 13.87 10.53
C GLN A 231 4.90 14.52 9.27
N GLU A 232 4.61 13.74 8.23
CA GLU A 232 4.03 14.26 6.99
C GLU A 232 2.62 14.84 7.23
N VAL A 233 1.79 14.17 8.03
CA VAL A 233 0.47 14.69 8.39
C VAL A 233 0.58 15.94 9.26
N PHE A 234 1.56 16.02 10.16
CA PHE A 234 1.82 17.22 10.97
C PHE A 234 2.17 18.42 10.08
N GLU A 235 3.06 18.26 9.11
CA GLU A 235 3.44 19.30 8.16
C GLU A 235 2.29 19.69 7.22
N LEU A 236 1.51 18.72 6.73
CA LEU A 236 0.39 18.95 5.83
C LEU A 236 -0.79 19.67 6.49
N THR A 237 -1.16 19.24 7.70
CA THR A 237 -2.39 19.68 8.35
C THR A 237 -2.17 20.84 9.32
N GLY A 238 -0.94 21.02 9.83
CA GLY A 238 -0.55 22.06 10.78
C GLY A 238 -1.27 22.00 12.14
N TYR A 239 -1.77 20.83 12.52
CA TYR A 239 -2.31 20.57 13.86
C TYR A 239 -1.22 20.66 14.93
N ASP A 240 -1.59 20.95 16.17
CA ASP A 240 -0.64 21.06 17.28
C ASP A 240 -0.04 19.70 17.70
N ARG A 241 -0.78 18.61 17.49
CA ARG A 241 -0.37 17.23 17.78
C ARG A 241 -0.89 16.31 16.69
N VAL A 242 -0.04 15.39 16.22
CA VAL A 242 -0.45 14.26 15.36
C VAL A 242 0.12 13.00 15.97
N MET A 243 -0.68 11.93 15.98
CA MET A 243 -0.30 10.66 16.57
C MET A 243 -0.83 9.48 15.77
N ALA A 244 -0.05 8.40 15.72
CA ALA A 244 -0.47 7.10 15.23
C ALA A 244 -0.99 6.28 16.42
N TYR A 245 -2.25 5.90 16.36
CA TYR A 245 -2.96 5.16 17.39
C TYR A 245 -3.25 3.74 16.89
N LYS A 246 -2.61 2.74 17.48
CA LYS A 246 -2.72 1.33 17.09
C LYS A 246 -3.74 0.61 17.97
N PHE A 247 -4.61 -0.20 17.38
CA PHE A 247 -5.47 -1.12 18.15
C PHE A 247 -4.76 -2.46 18.40
N HIS A 248 -4.85 -2.96 19.62
CA HIS A 248 -4.36 -4.28 20.02
C HIS A 248 -5.46 -5.34 19.90
N GLU A 249 -5.13 -6.60 20.22
CA GLU A 249 -6.04 -7.75 20.05
C GLU A 249 -7.29 -7.71 20.94
N ASP A 250 -7.17 -7.11 22.12
CA ASP A 250 -8.22 -6.83 23.09
C ASP A 250 -8.93 -5.49 22.83
N ASP A 251 -8.72 -4.92 21.64
CA ASP A 251 -9.35 -3.70 21.15
C ASP A 251 -9.00 -2.42 21.93
N HIS A 252 -8.15 -2.46 22.97
CA HIS A 252 -7.56 -1.24 23.51
C HIS A 252 -6.61 -0.63 22.46
N GLY A 253 -6.25 0.64 22.61
CA GLY A 253 -5.29 1.23 21.71
C GLY A 253 -4.19 2.03 22.38
N GLU A 254 -3.11 2.18 21.64
CA GLU A 254 -1.82 2.71 22.09
C GLU A 254 -1.35 3.78 21.12
N VAL A 255 -0.79 4.87 21.66
CA VAL A 255 -0.09 5.87 20.86
C VAL A 255 1.33 5.38 20.57
N VAL A 256 1.55 4.83 19.38
CA VAL A 256 2.83 4.21 18.96
C VAL A 256 3.83 5.21 18.38
N SER A 257 3.36 6.34 17.86
CA SER A 257 4.19 7.42 17.33
C SER A 257 3.46 8.74 17.48
N GLU A 258 4.21 9.82 17.72
CA GLU A 258 3.67 11.15 18.00
C GLU A 258 4.63 12.26 17.59
N VAL A 259 4.08 13.34 17.03
CA VAL A 259 4.75 14.63 16.81
C VAL A 259 3.88 15.74 17.38
N THR A 260 4.47 16.61 18.18
CA THR A 260 3.78 17.72 18.88
C THR A 260 4.52 19.03 18.70
N LYS A 261 3.78 20.14 18.82
CA LYS A 261 4.39 21.46 19.02
C LYS A 261 5.09 21.52 20.39
N PRO A 262 6.19 22.29 20.51
CA PRO A 262 6.88 22.47 21.78
C PRO A 262 5.93 22.98 22.88
N GLY A 263 5.97 22.35 24.05
CA GLY A 263 5.21 22.78 25.24
C GLY A 263 3.93 21.99 25.55
N LEU A 264 3.57 20.99 24.75
CA LEU A 264 2.48 20.05 25.05
C LEU A 264 2.99 18.79 25.75
N GLU A 265 2.19 18.23 26.65
CA GLU A 265 2.52 16.96 27.33
C GLU A 265 2.48 15.78 26.35
N PRO A 266 3.53 14.96 26.20
CA PRO A 266 3.55 13.87 25.23
C PRO A 266 2.57 12.75 25.64
N TYR A 267 1.86 12.20 24.66
CA TYR A 267 0.99 11.02 24.82
C TYR A 267 1.63 9.75 24.27
N LEU A 268 2.85 9.83 23.72
CA LEU A 268 3.62 8.69 23.25
C LEU A 268 3.71 7.57 24.30
N GLY A 269 3.33 6.36 23.90
CA GLY A 269 3.31 5.16 24.74
C GLY A 269 2.12 5.07 25.72
N LEU A 270 1.15 5.99 25.64
CA LEU A 270 -0.06 5.90 26.46
C LEU A 270 -1.08 4.93 25.85
N HIS A 271 -1.62 4.07 26.70
CA HIS A 271 -2.69 3.13 26.39
C HIS A 271 -4.06 3.68 26.82
N TYR A 272 -5.07 3.33 26.03
CA TYR A 272 -6.45 3.76 26.19
C TYR A 272 -7.39 2.54 26.02
N PRO A 273 -8.28 2.27 27.00
CA PRO A 273 -9.27 1.21 26.98
C PRO A 273 -10.13 1.18 25.73
N ALA A 274 -10.57 -0.02 25.35
CA ALA A 274 -11.41 -0.25 24.18
C ALA A 274 -12.72 0.58 24.18
N THR A 275 -13.24 0.92 25.37
CA THR A 275 -14.48 1.67 25.56
C THR A 275 -14.41 3.13 25.12
N ASP A 276 -13.22 3.73 24.99
CA ASP A 276 -13.07 5.12 24.52
C ASP A 276 -13.49 5.28 23.05
N ILE A 277 -13.30 4.23 22.26
CA ILE A 277 -13.74 4.16 20.86
C ILE A 277 -14.65 2.94 20.73
N PRO A 278 -15.97 3.10 20.98
CA PRO A 278 -16.92 2.00 20.92
C PRO A 278 -16.94 1.31 19.55
N GLN A 279 -17.32 0.04 19.52
CA GLN A 279 -17.29 -0.77 18.30
C GLN A 279 -18.12 -0.15 17.14
N ALA A 280 -19.25 0.49 17.47
CA ALA A 280 -20.07 1.25 16.53
C ALA A 280 -19.29 2.40 15.84
N ALA A 281 -18.45 3.10 16.58
CA ALA A 281 -17.62 4.18 16.04
C ALA A 281 -16.51 3.62 15.13
N ARG A 282 -15.90 2.48 15.50
CA ARG A 282 -14.90 1.78 14.66
C ARG A 282 -15.48 1.35 13.32
N PHE A 283 -16.68 0.79 13.33
CA PHE A 283 -17.39 0.43 12.09
C PHE A 283 -17.66 1.65 11.20
N LEU A 284 -18.01 2.79 11.81
CA LEU A 284 -18.17 4.04 11.06
C LEU A 284 -16.85 4.54 10.46
N PHE A 285 -15.71 4.36 11.12
CA PHE A 285 -14.40 4.69 10.55
C PHE A 285 -14.02 3.80 9.35
N MET A 286 -14.52 2.55 9.31
CA MET A 286 -14.35 1.70 8.13
C MET A 286 -15.15 2.19 6.91
N LYS A 287 -16.28 2.87 7.14
CA LYS A 287 -17.13 3.46 6.08
C LYS A 287 -16.67 4.87 5.69
N ASN A 288 -16.42 5.72 6.68
CA ASN A 288 -15.91 7.07 6.51
C ASN A 288 -14.48 7.15 7.05
N LYS A 289 -13.52 7.13 6.12
CA LYS A 289 -12.11 7.03 6.47
C LYS A 289 -11.53 8.30 7.09
N VAL A 290 -12.14 9.46 6.86
CA VAL A 290 -11.67 10.74 7.43
C VAL A 290 -12.81 11.44 8.16
N ARG A 291 -12.54 11.93 9.36
CA ARG A 291 -13.51 12.66 10.18
C ARG A 291 -12.86 13.89 10.81
N MET A 292 -13.53 15.04 10.69
CA MET A 292 -13.08 16.29 11.28
C MET A 292 -14.11 16.83 12.29
N ILE A 293 -13.63 17.33 13.42
CA ILE A 293 -14.38 18.11 14.39
C ILE A 293 -13.67 19.46 14.51
N VAL A 294 -14.33 20.54 14.09
CA VAL A 294 -13.70 21.88 14.02
C VAL A 294 -13.56 22.51 15.39
N ASP A 295 -14.60 22.37 16.21
CA ASP A 295 -14.71 22.95 17.54
C ASP A 295 -15.66 22.10 18.38
N CYS A 296 -15.17 21.55 19.49
CA CYS A 296 -15.95 20.74 20.40
C CYS A 296 -16.98 21.54 21.21
N ASN A 297 -16.80 22.86 21.34
CA ASN A 297 -17.66 23.75 22.12
C ASN A 297 -18.75 24.42 21.27
N ALA A 298 -18.72 24.22 19.95
CA ALA A 298 -19.67 24.84 19.04
C ALA A 298 -21.07 24.21 19.16
N LYS A 299 -22.11 25.04 19.09
CA LYS A 299 -23.51 24.57 19.13
C LYS A 299 -23.85 23.86 17.81
N HIS A 300 -24.31 22.62 17.92
CA HIS A 300 -24.78 21.85 16.77
C HIS A 300 -26.06 22.43 16.17
N VAL A 301 -26.23 22.21 14.87
CA VAL A 301 -27.38 22.69 14.08
C VAL A 301 -28.31 21.52 13.78
N LYS A 302 -29.62 21.71 13.95
CA LYS A 302 -30.61 20.67 13.64
C LYS A 302 -30.89 20.56 12.15
N VAL A 303 -31.20 19.35 11.71
CA VAL A 303 -31.70 19.05 10.37
C VAL A 303 -33.22 18.95 10.42
N LEU A 304 -33.88 19.83 9.68
CA LEU A 304 -35.33 19.87 9.50
C LEU A 304 -35.71 18.95 8.34
N GLN A 305 -36.58 17.98 8.60
CA GLN A 305 -37.00 16.96 7.64
C GLN A 305 -38.50 17.12 7.32
N ASP A 306 -38.91 16.84 6.07
CA ASP A 306 -40.34 16.78 5.72
C ASP A 306 -41.05 15.68 6.53
N GLU A 307 -42.16 16.03 7.19
CA GLU A 307 -43.00 15.10 7.96
C GLU A 307 -43.59 13.98 7.09
N LYS A 308 -43.62 14.15 5.76
CA LYS A 308 -44.16 13.17 4.80
C LYS A 308 -43.18 12.06 4.40
N LEU A 309 -41.92 12.12 4.85
CA LEU A 309 -40.93 11.09 4.52
C LEU A 309 -41.20 9.78 5.28
N SER A 310 -41.22 8.66 4.55
CA SER A 310 -41.45 7.32 5.11
C SER A 310 -40.22 6.70 5.77
N PHE A 311 -39.09 7.39 5.79
CA PHE A 311 -37.81 6.92 6.34
C PHE A 311 -37.05 8.07 7.02
N ASP A 312 -36.25 7.76 8.04
CA ASP A 312 -35.32 8.74 8.62
C ASP A 312 -34.07 8.88 7.77
N LEU A 313 -33.61 10.12 7.60
CA LEU A 313 -32.35 10.42 6.93
C LEU A 313 -31.16 9.89 7.75
N THR A 314 -30.26 9.15 7.11
CA THR A 314 -28.99 8.75 7.75
C THR A 314 -27.87 9.70 7.35
N LEU A 315 -27.16 10.26 8.34
CA LEU A 315 -26.03 11.17 8.10
C LEU A 315 -24.68 10.45 8.07
N CYS A 316 -24.68 9.13 7.93
CA CYS A 316 -23.47 8.31 7.96
C CYS A 316 -22.38 8.82 7.03
N GLY A 317 -22.71 9.22 5.80
CA GLY A 317 -21.75 9.70 4.81
C GLY A 317 -21.40 11.18 4.89
N SER A 318 -22.10 11.97 5.72
CA SER A 318 -21.90 13.43 5.77
C SER A 318 -20.60 13.79 6.50
N THR A 319 -19.84 14.73 5.92
CA THR A 319 -18.63 15.31 6.54
C THR A 319 -18.98 16.22 7.71
N LEU A 320 -20.19 16.79 7.70
CA LEU A 320 -20.69 17.75 8.69
C LEU A 320 -21.35 17.06 9.89
N ARG A 321 -21.45 15.73 9.92
CA ARG A 321 -22.14 15.01 10.99
C ARG A 321 -21.64 15.41 12.38
N ALA A 322 -22.58 15.74 13.29
CA ALA A 322 -22.24 16.10 14.65
C ALA A 322 -21.58 14.93 15.42
N PRO A 323 -20.55 15.20 16.24
CA PRO A 323 -20.06 14.25 17.22
C PRO A 323 -21.08 13.97 18.34
N HIS A 324 -20.96 12.79 18.94
CA HIS A 324 -21.76 12.43 20.11
C HIS A 324 -21.32 13.27 21.32
N THR A 325 -22.27 13.65 22.17
CA THR A 325 -22.03 14.56 23.31
C THR A 325 -21.00 14.03 24.30
N CYS A 326 -20.96 12.72 24.54
CA CYS A 326 -19.94 12.08 25.37
C CYS A 326 -18.51 12.33 24.84
N HIS A 327 -18.31 12.21 23.52
CA HIS A 327 -17.00 12.42 22.92
C HIS A 327 -16.58 13.90 22.91
N LEU A 328 -17.54 14.83 22.80
CA LEU A 328 -17.26 16.26 22.94
C LEU A 328 -16.73 16.61 24.33
N GLN A 329 -17.36 16.06 25.37
CA GLN A 329 -16.89 16.27 26.73
C GLN A 329 -15.54 15.57 26.97
N TYR A 330 -15.27 14.42 26.33
CA TYR A 330 -13.95 13.77 26.35
C TYR A 330 -12.88 14.67 25.74
N MET A 331 -13.15 15.25 24.56
CA MET A 331 -12.27 16.20 23.89
C MET A 331 -11.98 17.44 24.75
N ALA A 332 -13.01 17.99 25.37
CA ALA A 332 -12.88 19.13 26.29
C ALA A 332 -12.02 18.80 27.51
N ASN A 333 -12.16 17.60 28.08
CA ASN A 333 -11.35 17.15 29.22
C ASN A 333 -9.88 16.90 28.83
N MET A 334 -9.57 16.68 27.55
CA MET A 334 -8.22 16.43 27.01
C MET A 334 -7.56 17.69 26.43
N ASP A 335 -8.18 18.87 26.59
CA ASP A 335 -7.79 20.15 25.98
C ASP A 335 -7.63 20.10 24.44
N SER A 336 -8.40 19.21 23.80
CA SER A 336 -8.43 19.04 22.34
C SER A 336 -9.67 19.71 21.77
N ILE A 337 -9.57 20.98 21.36
CA ILE A 337 -10.73 21.73 20.84
C ILE A 337 -11.11 21.28 19.43
N ALA A 338 -10.13 21.00 18.57
CA ALA A 338 -10.35 20.50 17.23
C ALA A 338 -9.66 19.14 17.01
N SER A 339 -10.26 18.29 16.19
CA SER A 339 -9.75 16.96 15.89
C SER A 339 -9.90 16.59 14.41
N LEU A 340 -8.88 15.94 13.86
CA LEU A 340 -8.93 15.29 12.54
C LEU A 340 -8.43 13.85 12.68
N VAL A 341 -9.27 12.89 12.29
CA VAL A 341 -8.98 11.46 12.42
C VAL A 341 -9.03 10.80 11.05
N MET A 342 -8.03 9.96 10.75
CA MET A 342 -7.95 9.15 9.54
C MET A 342 -7.85 7.66 9.91
N ALA A 343 -8.63 6.83 9.25
CA ALA A 343 -8.68 5.39 9.49
C ALA A 343 -7.61 4.62 8.70
N VAL A 344 -6.89 3.73 9.36
CA VAL A 344 -5.90 2.84 8.76
C VAL A 344 -6.49 1.43 8.68
N VAL A 345 -6.87 1.01 7.48
CA VAL A 345 -7.60 -0.25 7.25
C VAL A 345 -6.72 -1.23 6.50
N VAL A 346 -6.48 -2.38 7.11
CA VAL A 346 -5.62 -3.45 6.60
C VAL A 346 -6.49 -4.63 6.15
N ASN A 347 -6.02 -5.40 5.16
CA ASN A 347 -6.71 -6.60 4.68
C ASN A 347 -6.17 -7.81 5.45
N GLU A 348 -7.03 -8.61 6.04
CA GLU A 348 -6.67 -9.93 6.57
C GLU A 348 -6.99 -11.00 5.53
N GLU A 349 -6.06 -11.95 5.33
CA GLU A 349 -6.30 -13.14 4.53
C GLU A 349 -7.11 -14.15 5.35
N GLU A 350 -8.13 -14.76 4.73
CA GLU A 350 -8.93 -15.79 5.38
C GLU A 350 -8.32 -17.17 5.15
N ASP A 351 -7.79 -17.79 6.21
CA ASP A 351 -7.61 -19.24 6.25
C ASP A 351 -8.97 -19.91 6.45
N GLY A 352 -9.70 -20.23 5.38
CA GLY A 352 -10.97 -20.96 5.48
C GLY A 352 -11.66 -21.24 4.16
N GLU A 353 -12.29 -22.41 4.07
CA GLU A 353 -12.98 -23.04 2.92
C GLU A 353 -14.22 -22.28 2.36
N ALA A 354 -14.27 -20.94 2.43
CA ALA A 354 -15.34 -20.19 1.81
C ALA A 354 -15.08 -20.03 0.30
N THR A 355 -16.02 -20.47 -0.52
CA THR A 355 -16.02 -20.53 -2.00
C THR A 355 -15.97 -19.18 -2.72
N THR A 356 -15.54 -18.12 -2.04
CA THR A 356 -15.20 -16.82 -2.64
C THR A 356 -14.06 -16.19 -1.85
N PRO A 357 -12.91 -15.82 -2.46
CA PRO A 357 -11.83 -15.14 -1.76
C PRO A 357 -12.22 -13.68 -1.49
N GLN A 358 -13.01 -13.42 -0.44
CA GLN A 358 -13.26 -12.07 0.05
C GLN A 358 -12.31 -11.78 1.21
N LYS A 359 -11.17 -11.14 0.92
CA LYS A 359 -10.26 -10.58 1.95
C LYS A 359 -11.05 -9.67 2.90
N ARG A 360 -11.12 -10.03 4.19
CA ARG A 360 -11.87 -9.26 5.18
C ARG A 360 -11.04 -8.04 5.61
N LYS A 361 -11.68 -6.86 5.64
CA LYS A 361 -11.02 -5.61 6.05
C LYS A 361 -11.08 -5.46 7.57
N ARG A 362 -9.96 -5.11 8.21
CA ARG A 362 -9.85 -4.80 9.65
C ARG A 362 -9.32 -3.38 9.86
N LEU A 363 -9.83 -2.69 10.88
CA LEU A 363 -9.29 -1.41 11.33
C LEU A 363 -8.04 -1.66 12.19
N TRP A 364 -6.85 -1.42 11.63
CA TRP A 364 -5.57 -1.62 12.33
C TRP A 364 -5.31 -0.49 13.35
N GLY A 365 -5.68 0.73 12.99
CA GLY A 365 -5.41 1.91 13.81
C GLY A 365 -6.01 3.17 13.22
N LEU A 366 -5.70 4.30 13.85
CA LEU A 366 -6.11 5.64 13.47
C LEU A 366 -4.88 6.56 13.44
N VAL A 367 -4.85 7.51 12.51
CA VAL A 367 -3.98 8.69 12.61
C VAL A 367 -4.83 9.83 13.14
N VAL A 368 -4.53 10.31 14.34
CA VAL A 368 -5.33 11.28 15.10
C VAL A 368 -4.56 12.58 15.22
N CYS A 369 -5.21 13.69 14.88
CA CYS A 369 -4.64 15.03 14.99
C CYS A 369 -5.46 15.82 16.00
N HIS A 370 -4.80 16.49 16.96
CA HIS A 370 -5.42 17.32 17.99
C HIS A 370 -4.91 18.76 17.91
N ASN A 371 -5.80 19.71 18.16
CA ASN A 371 -5.48 21.13 18.17
C ASN A 371 -6.09 21.79 19.41
N THR A 372 -5.32 22.64 20.07
CA THR A 372 -5.74 23.39 21.26
C THR A 372 -6.69 24.54 20.94
N THR A 373 -6.82 24.90 19.66
CA THR A 373 -7.71 25.95 19.16
C THR A 373 -8.61 25.40 18.04
N PRO A 374 -9.78 26.03 17.75
CA PRO A 374 -10.61 25.63 16.63
C PRO A 374 -9.83 25.60 15.32
N ARG A 375 -9.96 24.52 14.55
CA ARG A 375 -9.19 24.34 13.32
C ARG A 375 -10.06 23.74 12.22
N PHE A 376 -10.05 24.40 11.07
CA PHE A 376 -10.76 23.96 9.87
C PHE A 376 -9.76 23.54 8.80
N VAL A 377 -9.94 22.33 8.26
CA VAL A 377 -9.16 21.81 7.14
C VAL A 377 -10.08 21.67 5.92
N PRO A 378 -9.77 22.33 4.78
CA PRO A 378 -10.57 22.23 3.56
C PRO A 378 -10.70 20.80 3.04
N PHE A 379 -11.82 20.48 2.40
CA PHE A 379 -12.06 19.15 1.82
C PHE A 379 -10.94 18.63 0.90
N PRO A 380 -10.38 19.41 -0.05
CA PRO A 380 -9.29 18.91 -0.91
C PRO A 380 -8.08 18.39 -0.12
N LEU A 381 -7.71 19.06 0.97
CA LEU A 381 -6.58 18.64 1.81
C LEU A 381 -6.95 17.39 2.63
N ARG A 382 -8.18 17.30 3.16
CA ARG A 382 -8.64 16.08 3.84
C ARG A 382 -8.67 14.86 2.91
N TYR A 383 -9.06 15.05 1.66
CA TYR A 383 -9.07 13.98 0.67
C TYR A 383 -7.65 13.57 0.27
N ALA A 384 -6.71 14.52 0.19
CA ALA A 384 -5.29 14.22 -0.01
C ALA A 384 -4.70 13.42 1.17
N CYS A 385 -5.05 13.78 2.41
CA CYS A 385 -4.70 13.00 3.60
C CYS A 385 -5.35 11.61 3.62
N GLU A 386 -6.57 11.45 3.08
CA GLU A 386 -7.19 10.14 2.90
C GLU A 386 -6.35 9.24 2.00
N PHE A 387 -5.90 9.75 0.84
CA PHE A 387 -5.00 8.98 -0.05
C PHE A 387 -3.69 8.61 0.63
N LEU A 388 -3.09 9.54 1.37
CA LEU A 388 -1.88 9.26 2.14
C LEU A 388 -2.10 8.13 3.16
N ALA A 389 -3.21 8.16 3.90
CA ALA A 389 -3.58 7.11 4.85
C ALA A 389 -3.83 5.75 4.18
N GLN A 390 -4.38 5.73 2.95
CA GLN A 390 -4.55 4.49 2.18
C GLN A 390 -3.21 3.90 1.74
N VAL A 391 -2.27 4.72 1.26
CA VAL A 391 -0.91 4.26 0.93
C VAL A 391 -0.22 3.74 2.18
N PHE A 392 -0.29 4.49 3.29
CA PHE A 392 0.23 4.06 4.59
C PHE A 392 -0.33 2.69 5.00
N ALA A 393 -1.64 2.47 4.87
CA ALA A 393 -2.26 1.19 5.20
C ALA A 393 -1.75 0.01 4.36
N ILE A 394 -1.44 0.23 3.07
CA ILE A 394 -0.83 -0.79 2.20
C ILE A 394 0.58 -1.15 2.70
N HIS A 395 1.39 -0.15 3.06
CA HIS A 395 2.73 -0.37 3.59
C HIS A 395 2.69 -1.06 4.96
N VAL A 396 1.75 -0.67 5.85
CA VAL A 396 1.53 -1.37 7.13
C VAL A 396 1.21 -2.84 6.88
N ASN A 397 0.32 -3.16 5.94
CA ASN A 397 0.01 -4.55 5.62
C ASN A 397 1.23 -5.33 5.15
N LYS A 398 2.03 -4.73 4.25
CA LYS A 398 3.26 -5.33 3.73
C LYS A 398 4.28 -5.62 4.84
N GLU A 399 4.46 -4.69 5.77
CA GLU A 399 5.40 -4.87 6.88
C GLU A 399 4.94 -5.97 7.85
N VAL A 400 3.65 -6.03 8.16
CA VAL A 400 3.08 -7.11 8.99
C VAL A 400 3.24 -8.47 8.32
N GLU A 401 2.95 -8.56 7.02
CA GLU A 401 3.11 -9.80 6.24
C GLU A 401 4.57 -10.25 6.18
N LEU A 402 5.50 -9.31 5.97
CA LEU A 402 6.94 -9.60 5.97
C LEU A 402 7.42 -10.10 7.34
N GLU A 403 6.98 -9.49 8.44
CA GLU A 403 7.32 -9.93 9.79
C GLU A 403 6.83 -11.37 10.04
N ASN A 404 5.59 -11.67 9.66
CA ASN A 404 5.02 -13.01 9.77
C ASN A 404 5.82 -14.03 8.95
N GLN A 405 6.16 -13.72 7.69
CA GLN A 405 6.96 -14.61 6.82
C GLN A 405 8.36 -14.89 7.38
N ILE A 406 9.02 -13.88 7.96
CA ILE A 406 10.35 -14.06 8.56
C ILE A 406 10.26 -15.00 9.77
N VAL A 407 9.24 -14.81 10.62
CA VAL A 407 9.01 -15.64 11.80
C VAL A 407 8.69 -17.08 11.40
N GLU A 408 7.79 -17.28 10.45
CA GLU A 408 7.42 -18.61 9.96
C GLU A 408 8.61 -19.36 9.36
N LYS A 409 9.42 -18.69 8.51
CA LYS A 409 10.63 -19.27 7.95
C LYS A 409 11.65 -19.65 9.01
N ASN A 410 11.80 -18.83 10.06
CA ASN A 410 12.70 -19.14 11.17
C ASN A 410 12.21 -20.35 11.97
N ILE A 411 10.90 -20.42 12.26
CA ILE A 411 10.29 -21.57 12.94
C ILE A 411 10.51 -22.85 12.13
N LEU A 412 10.18 -22.83 10.83
CA LEU A 412 10.37 -24.00 9.96
C LEU A 412 11.83 -24.45 9.93
N ARG A 413 12.77 -23.51 9.80
CA ARG A 413 14.21 -23.80 9.81
C ARG A 413 14.66 -24.42 11.14
N THR A 414 14.23 -23.86 12.26
CA THR A 414 14.57 -24.40 13.59
C THR A 414 13.94 -25.78 13.78
N GLN A 415 12.68 -25.99 13.39
CA GLN A 415 12.04 -27.30 13.43
C GLN A 415 12.81 -28.34 12.63
N THR A 416 13.19 -28.05 11.37
CA THR A 416 13.96 -28.99 10.55
C THR A 416 15.29 -29.37 11.21
N LEU A 417 15.98 -28.41 11.83
CA LEU A 417 17.24 -28.67 12.55
C LEU A 417 17.03 -29.51 13.81
N LEU A 418 15.99 -29.21 14.61
CA LEU A 418 15.66 -29.99 15.81
C LEU A 418 15.23 -31.42 15.45
N CYS A 419 14.53 -31.62 14.34
CA CYS A 419 14.18 -32.95 13.82
C CYS A 419 15.41 -33.73 13.39
N ASP A 420 16.34 -33.13 12.63
CA ASP A 420 17.60 -33.79 12.24
C ASP A 420 18.44 -34.19 13.46
N MET A 421 18.49 -33.33 14.49
CA MET A 421 19.18 -33.63 15.75
C MET A 421 18.54 -34.78 16.53
N LEU A 422 17.21 -34.86 16.54
CA LEU A 422 16.45 -35.94 17.18
C LEU A 422 16.67 -37.31 16.54
N MET A 423 16.88 -37.34 15.23
CA MET A 423 17.15 -38.58 14.49
C MET A 423 18.59 -39.07 14.71
N ARG A 424 19.53 -38.17 15.09
CA ARG A 424 20.96 -38.49 15.25
C ARG A 424 21.39 -38.76 16.69
N ASP A 425 20.83 -38.06 17.66
CA ASP A 425 21.16 -38.18 19.08
C ASP A 425 19.91 -38.47 19.92
N ALA A 426 20.10 -39.22 21.02
CA ALA A 426 19.08 -39.38 22.07
C ALA A 426 18.54 -38.00 22.52
N PRO A 427 17.34 -37.90 23.12
CA PRO A 427 16.54 -36.67 23.27
C PRO A 427 17.21 -35.48 23.95
N LEU A 428 18.37 -35.72 24.56
CA LEU A 428 19.29 -34.73 25.09
C LEU A 428 19.81 -33.78 24.01
N GLY A 429 19.84 -34.17 22.73
CA GLY A 429 20.32 -33.31 21.63
C GLY A 429 19.59 -31.98 21.55
N ILE A 430 18.25 -31.99 21.69
CA ILE A 430 17.40 -30.79 21.60
C ILE A 430 17.62 -29.80 22.76
N VAL A 431 18.24 -30.27 23.84
CA VAL A 431 18.53 -29.46 25.03
C VAL A 431 20.02 -29.07 25.06
N SER A 432 20.92 -29.95 24.60
CA SER A 432 22.37 -29.80 24.78
C SER A 432 23.10 -29.09 23.63
N GLN A 433 22.54 -29.08 22.43
CA GLN A 433 23.19 -28.51 21.23
C GLN A 433 22.49 -27.22 20.77
N SER A 434 23.11 -26.48 19.84
CA SER A 434 22.58 -25.23 19.28
C SER A 434 22.28 -25.43 17.79
N PRO A 435 21.07 -25.12 17.30
CA PRO A 435 19.92 -24.54 18.03
C PRO A 435 19.24 -25.54 18.99
N ASN A 436 18.60 -25.03 20.04
CA ASN A 436 17.86 -25.84 21.04
C ASN A 436 16.36 -25.48 21.07
N ILE A 437 15.58 -26.14 21.96
CA ILE A 437 14.14 -25.88 22.13
C ILE A 437 13.78 -24.42 22.46
N MET A 438 14.70 -23.61 23.01
CA MET A 438 14.45 -22.18 23.25
C MET A 438 14.51 -21.34 21.97
N ASP A 439 15.19 -21.82 20.92
CA ASP A 439 15.29 -21.10 19.64
C ASP A 439 14.03 -21.27 18.77
N LEU A 440 13.14 -22.20 19.14
CA LEU A 440 11.89 -22.47 18.44
C LEU A 440 10.83 -21.38 18.70
N VAL A 441 10.76 -20.91 19.94
CA VAL A 441 9.77 -19.93 20.40
C VAL A 441 10.43 -18.91 21.31
N LYS A 442 9.98 -17.65 21.30
CA LYS A 442 10.54 -16.65 22.21
C LYS A 442 10.22 -17.03 23.66
N CYS A 443 11.23 -17.41 24.43
CA CYS A 443 11.10 -17.81 25.83
C CYS A 443 12.37 -17.47 26.61
N ASP A 444 12.24 -17.37 27.93
CA ASP A 444 13.37 -17.07 28.83
C ASP A 444 14.03 -18.33 29.38
N GLY A 445 13.30 -19.45 29.32
CA GLY A 445 13.82 -20.77 29.63
C GLY A 445 12.93 -21.88 29.12
N ALA A 446 13.48 -23.09 29.11
CA ALA A 446 12.78 -24.30 28.74
C ALA A 446 13.29 -25.48 29.57
N ALA A 447 12.46 -26.50 29.79
CA ALA A 447 12.85 -27.69 30.52
C ALA A 447 12.26 -28.96 29.88
N LEU A 448 13.04 -30.04 29.92
CA LEU A 448 12.61 -31.38 29.52
C LEU A 448 12.59 -32.30 30.74
N LEU A 449 11.42 -32.83 31.07
CA LEU A 449 11.25 -33.91 32.03
C LEU A 449 11.21 -35.22 31.25
N TYR A 450 12.25 -36.05 31.42
CA TYR A 450 12.36 -37.34 30.74
C TYR A 450 12.91 -38.42 31.68
N LYS A 451 12.21 -39.56 31.82
CA LYS A 451 12.60 -40.68 32.70
C LYS A 451 12.92 -40.25 34.14
N ASP A 452 12.03 -39.45 34.74
CA ASP A 452 12.18 -38.87 36.10
C ASP A 452 13.42 -37.97 36.29
N LYS A 453 14.11 -37.59 35.21
CA LYS A 453 15.21 -36.62 35.24
C LYS A 453 14.79 -35.33 34.56
N VAL A 454 15.23 -34.21 35.12
CA VAL A 454 14.92 -32.88 34.60
C VAL A 454 16.16 -32.25 33.95
N TRP A 455 15.98 -31.70 32.75
CA TRP A 455 17.01 -30.97 32.02
C TRP A 455 16.55 -29.54 31.80
N ASN A 456 17.31 -28.56 32.31
CA ASN A 456 16.92 -27.16 32.32
C ASN A 456 17.77 -26.33 31.35
N LEU A 457 17.14 -25.35 30.70
CA LEU A 457 17.75 -24.34 29.85
C LEU A 457 17.23 -22.95 30.21
N GLY A 458 18.13 -21.98 30.35
CA GLY A 458 17.76 -20.61 30.69
C GLY A 458 17.08 -20.50 32.06
N THR A 459 16.11 -19.59 32.17
CA THR A 459 15.39 -19.28 33.40
C THR A 459 14.25 -20.28 33.61
N THR A 460 14.41 -21.20 34.56
CA THR A 460 13.48 -22.30 34.83
C THR A 460 13.20 -22.43 36.32
N PRO A 461 12.05 -23.00 36.72
CA PRO A 461 11.81 -23.36 38.12
C PRO A 461 12.79 -24.42 38.62
N SER A 462 12.94 -24.51 39.95
CA SER A 462 13.69 -25.62 40.58
C SER A 462 13.07 -26.97 40.23
N GLU A 463 13.88 -28.04 40.24
CA GLU A 463 13.44 -29.42 39.95
C GLU A 463 12.21 -29.85 40.78
N PHE A 464 12.17 -29.48 42.07
CA PHE A 464 11.03 -29.73 42.95
C PHE A 464 9.74 -29.08 42.42
N HIS A 465 9.79 -27.78 42.09
CA HIS A 465 8.64 -27.06 41.53
C HIS A 465 8.23 -27.58 40.15
N LEU A 466 9.18 -28.02 39.31
CA LEU A 466 8.85 -28.63 38.01
C LEU A 466 8.05 -29.93 38.17
N GLN A 467 8.38 -30.76 39.16
CA GLN A 467 7.61 -31.95 39.49
C GLN A 467 6.22 -31.61 40.04
N GLU A 468 6.09 -30.56 40.88
CA GLU A 468 4.77 -30.09 41.33
C GLU A 468 3.89 -29.59 40.18
N ILE A 469 4.46 -28.85 39.22
CA ILE A 469 3.76 -28.39 38.01
C ILE A 469 3.32 -29.59 37.17
N ALA A 470 4.20 -30.58 36.96
CA ALA A 470 3.88 -31.80 36.22
C ALA A 470 2.74 -32.59 36.89
N PHE A 471 2.78 -32.71 38.22
CA PHE A 471 1.71 -33.35 39.01
C PHE A 471 0.38 -32.61 38.87
N TRP A 472 0.39 -31.28 39.00
CA TRP A 472 -0.80 -30.44 38.84
C TRP A 472 -1.42 -30.58 37.44
N LEU A 473 -0.61 -30.58 36.38
CA LEU A 473 -1.06 -30.81 35.00
C LEU A 473 -1.65 -32.21 34.82
N CYS A 474 -1.10 -33.24 35.46
CA CYS A 474 -1.63 -34.59 35.44
C CYS A 474 -2.97 -34.74 36.17
N GLU A 475 -3.18 -34.04 37.29
CA GLU A 475 -4.43 -34.15 38.05
C GLU A 475 -5.58 -33.30 37.47
N HIS A 476 -5.29 -32.06 37.06
CA HIS A 476 -6.34 -31.08 36.71
C HIS A 476 -6.52 -30.90 35.20
N HIS A 477 -5.55 -31.34 34.40
CA HIS A 477 -5.54 -31.19 32.93
C HIS A 477 -5.23 -32.51 32.20
N ALA A 478 -5.68 -33.65 32.75
CA ALA A 478 -5.42 -34.99 32.21
C ALA A 478 -5.92 -35.19 30.77
N ASP A 479 -7.05 -34.56 30.42
CA ASP A 479 -7.72 -34.73 29.12
C ASP A 479 -7.10 -33.86 27.99
N SER A 480 -6.11 -33.02 28.30
CA SER A 480 -5.45 -32.11 27.33
C SER A 480 -4.05 -32.58 26.95
N THR A 481 -3.66 -32.39 25.69
CA THR A 481 -2.31 -32.67 25.18
C THR A 481 -1.26 -31.68 25.68
N GLY A 482 -1.68 -30.55 26.25
CA GLY A 482 -0.82 -29.51 26.83
C GLY A 482 -1.62 -28.37 27.47
N LEU A 483 -0.91 -27.36 27.96
CA LEU A 483 -1.47 -26.12 28.52
C LEU A 483 -0.59 -24.94 28.12
N SER A 484 -1.19 -23.83 27.69
CA SER A 484 -0.50 -22.54 27.61
C SER A 484 -1.19 -21.49 28.48
N THR A 485 -0.41 -20.74 29.24
CA THR A 485 -0.87 -19.65 30.09
C THR A 485 0.17 -18.53 30.15
N ASP A 486 -0.29 -17.29 30.21
CA ASP A 486 0.50 -16.09 30.48
C ASP A 486 0.63 -15.79 31.99
N SER A 487 -0.17 -16.45 32.83
CA SER A 487 -0.07 -16.42 34.29
C SER A 487 -0.41 -17.77 34.92
N LEU A 488 0.58 -18.41 35.54
CA LEU A 488 0.38 -19.62 36.35
C LEU A 488 -0.56 -19.37 37.54
N HIS A 489 -0.55 -18.16 38.09
CA HIS A 489 -1.44 -17.78 39.19
C HIS A 489 -2.90 -17.77 38.72
N ASP A 490 -3.22 -17.09 37.62
CA ASP A 490 -4.59 -17.02 37.09
C ASP A 490 -5.06 -18.35 36.50
N ALA A 491 -4.14 -19.20 36.05
CA ALA A 491 -4.44 -20.57 35.65
C ALA A 491 -4.79 -21.50 36.83
N GLY A 492 -4.58 -21.05 38.08
CA GLY A 492 -4.96 -21.78 39.29
C GLY A 492 -3.89 -22.71 39.84
N PHE A 493 -2.60 -22.53 39.51
CA PHE A 493 -1.51 -23.31 40.09
C PHE A 493 -1.22 -22.86 41.55
N PRO A 494 -1.36 -23.74 42.57
CA PRO A 494 -1.23 -23.34 43.97
C PRO A 494 0.15 -22.81 44.36
N GLY A 495 1.22 -23.31 43.72
CA GLY A 495 2.61 -22.91 43.95
C GLY A 495 3.05 -21.66 43.16
N ALA A 496 2.15 -20.96 42.46
CA ALA A 496 2.54 -19.86 41.57
C ALA A 496 3.25 -18.71 42.32
N LEU A 497 2.83 -18.42 43.56
CA LEU A 497 3.40 -17.34 44.37
C LEU A 497 4.84 -17.62 44.86
N SER A 498 5.26 -18.89 44.96
CA SER A 498 6.63 -19.26 45.38
C SER A 498 7.64 -19.20 44.22
N LEU A 499 7.17 -19.25 42.97
CA LEU A 499 8.01 -19.11 41.77
C LEU A 499 8.49 -17.67 41.56
N GLY A 500 7.71 -16.68 42.02
CA GLY A 500 8.05 -15.26 41.92
C GLY A 500 8.07 -14.73 40.48
N ASP A 501 8.80 -13.63 40.27
CA ASP A 501 8.84 -12.93 38.97
C ASP A 501 9.70 -13.64 37.91
N SER A 502 10.41 -14.71 38.25
CA SER A 502 11.26 -15.43 37.30
C SER A 502 10.48 -16.34 36.34
N VAL A 503 9.31 -16.83 36.73
CA VAL A 503 8.47 -17.72 35.91
C VAL A 503 6.99 -17.40 36.14
N CYS A 504 6.36 -16.77 35.16
CA CYS A 504 4.95 -16.38 35.19
C CYS A 504 4.14 -17.06 34.09
N GLY A 505 4.65 -17.07 32.87
CA GLY A 505 4.04 -17.73 31.73
C GLY A 505 4.63 -19.11 31.51
N MET A 506 3.78 -20.04 31.07
CA MET A 506 4.17 -21.40 30.77
C MET A 506 3.44 -21.92 29.54
N ALA A 507 4.16 -22.55 28.63
CA ALA A 507 3.61 -23.49 27.67
C ALA A 507 4.17 -24.88 28.02
N ALA A 508 3.28 -25.83 28.30
CA ALA A 508 3.63 -27.17 28.72
C ALA A 508 2.97 -28.19 27.81
N VAL A 509 3.73 -29.19 27.40
CA VAL A 509 3.28 -30.15 26.41
C VAL A 509 3.68 -31.56 26.80
N ARG A 510 2.71 -32.47 26.72
CA ARG A 510 2.86 -33.84 27.19
C ARG A 510 3.38 -34.73 26.07
N ILE A 511 4.56 -35.33 26.24
CA ILE A 511 5.05 -36.34 25.31
C ILE A 511 4.43 -37.69 25.66
N SER A 512 4.67 -38.19 26.88
CA SER A 512 4.12 -39.44 27.40
C SER A 512 3.31 -39.19 28.68
N SER A 513 2.79 -40.23 29.34
CA SER A 513 2.13 -40.07 30.64
C SER A 513 3.07 -39.48 31.71
N LYS A 514 4.39 -39.63 31.56
CA LYS A 514 5.42 -39.17 32.51
C LYS A 514 6.36 -38.09 31.98
N ASP A 515 6.53 -38.01 30.66
CA ASP A 515 7.51 -37.11 30.04
C ASP A 515 6.83 -35.86 29.48
N MET A 516 7.41 -34.69 29.80
CA MET A 516 6.84 -33.38 29.47
C MET A 516 7.92 -32.39 29.05
N ILE A 517 7.55 -31.46 28.17
CA ILE A 517 8.37 -30.31 27.81
C ILE A 517 7.69 -29.06 28.30
N PHE A 518 8.49 -28.14 28.81
CA PHE A 518 8.06 -26.86 29.32
C PHE A 518 8.84 -25.74 28.64
N TRP A 519 8.13 -24.67 28.30
CA TRP A 519 8.69 -23.37 27.97
C TRP A 519 8.17 -22.35 28.97
N PHE A 520 9.08 -21.51 29.46
CA PHE A 520 8.81 -20.53 30.49
C PHE A 520 9.09 -19.13 29.99
N ARG A 521 8.25 -18.20 30.43
CA ARG A 521 8.47 -16.77 30.30
C ARG A 521 8.43 -16.13 31.68
N SER A 522 9.42 -15.30 31.94
CA SER A 522 9.54 -14.52 33.15
C SER A 522 8.42 -13.48 33.20
N HIS A 523 8.24 -12.91 34.38
CA HIS A 523 7.46 -11.70 34.51
C HIS A 523 8.05 -10.64 33.59
N THR A 524 7.27 -10.22 32.61
CA THR A 524 7.56 -8.98 31.90
C THR A 524 6.78 -7.92 32.64
N ALA A 525 7.48 -6.96 33.26
CA ALA A 525 6.84 -5.75 33.76
C ALA A 525 6.23 -5.04 32.55
N GLY A 526 4.98 -5.39 32.24
CA GLY A 526 4.14 -4.63 31.33
C GLY A 526 3.86 -3.32 32.04
N GLU A 527 4.76 -2.36 31.87
CA GLU A 527 4.55 -0.97 32.24
C GLU A 527 3.54 -0.37 31.27
N VAL A 528 2.27 -0.75 31.45
CA VAL A 528 1.19 -0.15 30.67
C VAL A 528 0.95 1.22 31.26
N ARG A 529 1.42 2.25 30.55
CA ARG A 529 1.17 3.64 30.89
C ARG A 529 -0.23 3.96 30.41
N TRP A 530 -1.22 3.87 31.28
CA TRP A 530 -2.59 4.21 30.93
C TRP A 530 -2.78 5.73 30.93
N GLY A 531 -3.44 6.26 29.91
CA GLY A 531 -3.96 7.63 29.91
C GLY A 531 -5.26 7.68 30.73
N GLY A 532 -5.18 8.07 32.01
CA GLY A 532 -6.35 8.10 32.89
C GLY A 532 -6.05 8.06 34.38
N ALA A 533 -7.06 7.83 35.22
CA ALA A 533 -6.85 7.44 36.61
C ALA A 533 -7.40 6.02 36.82
N LYS A 534 -6.75 5.22 37.68
CA LYS A 534 -7.38 4.01 38.23
C LYS A 534 -8.56 4.50 39.06
N HIS A 535 -9.78 4.03 38.76
CA HIS A 535 -11.01 4.46 39.44
C HIS A 535 -10.80 4.40 40.96
N ASP A 536 -10.76 5.56 41.62
CA ASP A 536 -10.59 5.63 43.07
C ASP A 536 -11.89 5.12 43.70
N PRO A 537 -11.87 4.14 44.63
CA PRO A 537 -13.11 3.56 45.18
C PRO A 537 -14.02 4.58 45.89
N ASP A 538 -13.47 5.72 46.28
CA ASP A 538 -14.16 6.83 46.95
C ASP A 538 -14.72 7.88 45.97
N ASP A 539 -14.33 7.86 44.68
CA ASP A 539 -14.91 8.71 43.65
C ASP A 539 -16.30 8.18 43.25
N ARG A 540 -17.35 8.74 43.85
CA ARG A 540 -18.71 8.48 43.41
C ARG A 540 -18.98 9.21 42.11
N ASP A 541 -18.93 8.48 41.00
CA ASP A 541 -19.47 8.94 39.73
C ASP A 541 -20.93 9.39 39.91
N ASP A 542 -21.26 10.61 39.48
CA ASP A 542 -22.64 11.09 39.43
C ASP A 542 -23.41 10.22 38.42
N ALA A 543 -24.18 9.26 38.95
CA ALA A 543 -24.89 8.22 38.20
C ALA A 543 -25.87 8.76 37.14
N ARG A 544 -26.14 10.08 37.13
CA ARG A 544 -27.07 10.75 36.22
C ARG A 544 -26.44 11.17 34.87
N ARG A 545 -25.16 10.92 34.61
CA ARG A 545 -24.48 11.35 33.37
C ARG A 545 -23.50 10.28 32.86
N MET A 546 -23.49 10.03 31.55
CA MET A 546 -22.34 9.41 30.88
C MET A 546 -21.17 10.41 30.98
N HIS A 547 -20.34 10.26 32.01
CA HIS A 547 -19.13 11.05 32.14
C HIS A 547 -18.02 10.40 31.31
N PRO A 548 -17.45 11.10 30.31
CA PRO A 548 -16.14 10.71 29.82
C PRO A 548 -15.13 10.90 30.95
N ARG A 549 -13.98 10.24 30.84
CA ARG A 549 -12.89 10.37 31.80
C ARG A 549 -12.58 11.84 32.11
N SER A 550 -12.49 12.16 33.39
CA SER A 550 -12.17 13.49 33.91
C SER A 550 -10.66 13.78 33.93
N SER A 551 -9.82 12.74 33.88
CA SER A 551 -8.36 12.87 33.89
C SER A 551 -7.73 12.02 32.79
N PHE A 552 -6.66 12.55 32.20
CA PHE A 552 -5.77 11.87 31.23
C PHE A 552 -4.32 11.80 31.73
N LYS A 553 -4.10 12.06 33.02
CA LYS A 553 -2.75 11.93 33.60
C LYS A 553 -2.24 10.51 33.39
N ALA A 554 -0.97 10.37 33.07
CA ALA A 554 -0.39 9.05 32.93
C ALA A 554 -0.35 8.38 34.31
N PHE A 555 -0.94 7.19 34.43
CA PHE A 555 -0.68 6.30 35.57
C PHE A 555 -0.11 4.98 35.07
N LEU A 556 0.83 4.45 35.85
CA LEU A 556 1.48 3.20 35.54
C LEU A 556 0.67 2.07 36.17
N GLU A 557 0.06 1.22 35.34
CA GLU A 557 -0.39 -0.07 35.84
C GLU A 557 0.72 -1.08 35.65
N VAL A 558 1.32 -1.47 36.78
CA VAL A 558 2.25 -2.59 36.79
C VAL A 558 1.41 -3.85 36.86
N VAL A 559 1.19 -4.49 35.71
CA VAL A 559 0.55 -5.81 35.64
C VAL A 559 1.53 -6.81 36.23
N LYS A 560 1.40 -7.12 37.53
CA LYS A 560 2.28 -8.09 38.20
C LYS A 560 1.91 -9.52 37.81
N THR A 561 2.87 -10.45 37.92
CA THR A 561 2.66 -11.90 37.79
C THR A 561 2.09 -12.39 36.44
N ARG A 562 2.43 -11.69 35.35
CA ARG A 562 2.11 -12.08 33.96
C ARG A 562 3.34 -11.99 33.06
N SER A 563 3.39 -12.87 32.06
CA SER A 563 4.37 -12.85 30.98
C SER A 563 3.80 -12.27 29.68
N LEU A 564 4.63 -12.17 28.64
CA LEU A 564 4.13 -12.01 27.28
C LEU A 564 3.24 -13.20 26.87
N PRO A 565 2.10 -12.97 26.20
CA PRO A 565 1.19 -14.02 25.77
C PRO A 565 1.80 -14.89 24.67
N TRP A 566 1.51 -16.19 24.70
CA TRP A 566 1.91 -17.14 23.65
C TRP A 566 1.10 -16.88 22.37
N LYS A 567 1.80 -16.70 21.25
CA LYS A 567 1.16 -16.47 19.94
C LYS A 567 0.80 -17.79 19.27
N ASP A 568 -0.17 -17.75 18.35
CA ASP A 568 -0.70 -18.96 17.72
C ASP A 568 0.37 -19.73 16.94
N TYR A 569 1.17 -19.05 16.14
CA TYR A 569 2.29 -19.68 15.42
C TYR A 569 3.35 -20.30 16.35
N GLU A 570 3.51 -19.77 17.58
CA GLU A 570 4.43 -20.34 18.57
C GLU A 570 3.85 -21.64 19.13
N MET A 571 2.53 -21.66 19.38
CA MET A 571 1.84 -22.87 19.82
C MET A 571 1.79 -23.94 18.74
N ASP A 572 1.59 -23.57 17.49
CA ASP A 572 1.65 -24.49 16.36
C ASP A 572 3.05 -25.09 16.21
N ALA A 573 4.09 -24.27 16.40
CA ALA A 573 5.48 -24.73 16.40
C ALA A 573 5.75 -25.75 17.50
N ILE A 574 5.26 -25.47 18.71
CA ILE A 574 5.37 -26.30 19.90
C ILE A 574 4.60 -27.63 19.72
N HIS A 575 3.36 -27.59 19.22
CA HIS A 575 2.56 -28.80 18.97
C HIS A 575 3.15 -29.67 17.86
N SER A 576 3.68 -29.05 16.80
CA SER A 576 4.40 -29.77 15.75
C SER A 576 5.61 -30.53 16.34
N LEU A 577 6.42 -29.88 17.19
CA LEU A 577 7.53 -30.54 17.87
C LEU A 577 7.06 -31.67 18.81
N GLN A 578 5.94 -31.47 19.53
CA GLN A 578 5.34 -32.51 20.37
C GLN A 578 5.00 -33.77 19.57
N LEU A 579 4.36 -33.62 18.41
CA LEU A 579 3.95 -34.74 17.57
C LEU A 579 5.17 -35.53 17.10
N ILE A 580 6.22 -34.84 16.67
CA ILE A 580 7.48 -35.43 16.20
C ILE A 580 8.21 -36.15 17.34
N LEU A 581 8.21 -35.57 18.52
CA LEU A 581 8.81 -36.20 19.70
C LEU A 581 8.05 -37.44 20.14
N ARG A 582 6.72 -37.37 20.17
CA ARG A 582 5.87 -38.52 20.49
C ARG A 582 6.14 -39.71 19.56
N SER A 583 6.36 -39.48 18.27
CA SER A 583 6.77 -40.55 17.36
C SER A 583 8.17 -41.08 17.70
N ALA A 584 9.16 -40.21 17.91
CA ALA A 584 10.54 -40.64 18.16
C ALA A 584 10.70 -41.44 19.49
N PHE A 585 9.96 -41.08 20.54
CA PHE A 585 10.05 -41.75 21.85
C PHE A 585 9.39 -43.14 21.89
N LYS A 586 8.35 -43.37 21.06
CA LYS A 586 7.69 -44.68 20.96
C LYS A 586 8.61 -45.75 20.37
N ASP A 587 9.51 -45.36 19.46
CA ASP A 587 10.45 -46.28 18.83
C ASP A 587 11.56 -46.72 19.81
N GLY A 588 11.98 -45.86 20.75
CA GLY A 588 13.06 -46.14 21.70
C GLY A 588 12.71 -47.10 22.85
N GLU A 589 11.47 -47.12 23.34
CA GLU A 589 11.04 -48.01 24.45
C GLU A 589 10.84 -49.48 24.04
N SER A 590 10.84 -49.77 22.74
CA SER A 590 10.68 -51.13 22.19
C SER A 590 11.91 -52.04 22.42
N SER A 591 13.03 -51.50 22.88
CA SER A 591 14.33 -52.18 22.91
C SER A 591 14.73 -52.83 24.26
N ASP A 592 14.19 -52.41 25.41
CA ASP A 592 14.84 -52.65 26.72
C ASP A 592 14.11 -53.60 27.72
N VAL A 593 12.94 -54.18 27.40
CA VAL A 593 12.13 -54.97 28.39
C VAL A 593 11.72 -56.38 27.89
N ASN A 594 12.44 -56.90 26.91
CA ASN A 594 11.94 -57.98 26.03
C ASN A 594 12.15 -59.43 26.51
N ALA A 595 11.81 -59.82 27.75
CA ALA A 595 11.80 -61.27 28.07
C ALA A 595 10.61 -61.80 28.87
N ASN A 596 10.20 -61.20 30.00
CA ASN A 596 9.35 -61.95 30.94
C ASN A 596 7.95 -61.39 31.20
N ILE A 597 7.55 -60.30 30.54
CA ILE A 597 6.19 -59.72 30.63
C ILE A 597 5.40 -59.92 29.31
N ILE A 598 5.96 -60.71 28.39
CA ILE A 598 5.53 -60.84 26.98
C ILE A 598 4.24 -61.67 26.81
N HIS A 599 3.75 -62.39 27.82
CA HIS A 599 2.53 -63.21 27.63
C HIS A 599 1.25 -62.71 28.31
N SER A 600 1.33 -61.90 29.37
CA SER A 600 0.11 -61.38 30.03
C SER A 600 -0.24 -59.95 29.65
N LYS A 601 0.73 -59.09 29.31
CA LYS A 601 0.46 -57.71 28.85
C LYS A 601 0.26 -57.58 27.33
N LEU A 602 0.57 -58.63 26.56
CA LEU A 602 0.52 -58.60 25.09
C LEU A 602 -0.90 -58.51 24.53
N ASN A 603 -1.92 -58.87 25.33
CA ASN A 603 -3.31 -58.75 24.90
C ASN A 603 -3.92 -57.38 25.26
N ASP A 604 -3.44 -56.73 26.33
CA ASP A 604 -3.96 -55.43 26.75
C ASP A 604 -3.20 -54.24 26.11
N LEU A 605 -1.87 -54.35 25.88
CA LEU A 605 -1.07 -53.29 25.22
C LEU A 605 -1.15 -53.32 23.68
N LYS A 606 -1.62 -54.42 23.08
CA LYS A 606 -1.85 -54.47 21.62
C LYS A 606 -3.04 -53.65 21.16
N ILE A 607 -3.91 -53.21 22.07
CA ILE A 607 -5.11 -52.45 21.71
C ILE A 607 -4.83 -50.94 21.82
N ASP A 608 -4.19 -50.47 22.89
CA ASP A 608 -3.86 -49.03 23.07
C ASP A 608 -2.73 -48.54 22.14
N GLY A 609 -1.65 -49.32 22.01
CA GLY A 609 -0.53 -48.93 21.14
C GLY A 609 -0.88 -48.96 19.65
N MET A 610 -1.80 -49.86 19.25
CA MET A 610 -2.25 -50.00 17.87
C MET A 610 -3.31 -48.95 17.51
N GLN A 611 -4.15 -48.52 18.47
CA GLN A 611 -5.07 -47.40 18.28
C GLN A 611 -4.36 -46.05 18.18
N GLU A 612 -3.29 -45.81 18.94
CA GLU A 612 -2.53 -44.55 18.80
C GLU A 612 -1.60 -44.55 17.58
N LEU A 613 -1.05 -45.70 17.18
CA LEU A 613 -0.33 -45.80 15.90
C LEU A 613 -1.30 -45.68 14.74
N GLU A 614 -2.50 -46.30 14.79
CA GLU A 614 -3.60 -46.05 13.84
C GLU A 614 -4.02 -44.59 13.86
N ALA A 615 -4.03 -43.88 15.00
CA ALA A 615 -4.37 -42.46 15.04
C ALA A 615 -3.30 -41.59 14.37
N VAL A 616 -2.01 -41.86 14.59
CA VAL A 616 -0.92 -41.10 13.95
C VAL A 616 -0.77 -41.47 12.48
N THR A 617 -0.86 -42.75 12.13
CA THR A 617 -0.85 -43.17 10.72
C THR A 617 -2.12 -42.71 10.02
N SER A 618 -3.30 -42.72 10.65
CA SER A 618 -4.52 -42.16 10.04
C SER A 618 -4.46 -40.64 9.91
N GLU A 619 -3.84 -39.91 10.82
CA GLU A 619 -3.64 -38.45 10.69
C GLU A 619 -2.56 -38.11 9.65
N MET A 620 -1.46 -38.87 9.58
CA MET A 620 -0.46 -38.72 8.50
C MET A 620 -1.03 -39.11 7.13
N VAL A 621 -1.77 -40.23 7.07
CA VAL A 621 -2.52 -40.64 5.87
C VAL A 621 -3.54 -39.56 5.53
N ARG A 622 -4.26 -38.98 6.50
CA ARG A 622 -5.19 -37.87 6.27
C ARG A 622 -4.47 -36.63 5.74
N LEU A 623 -3.29 -36.26 6.25
CA LEU A 623 -2.50 -35.13 5.75
C LEU A 623 -2.01 -35.37 4.32
N ILE A 624 -1.59 -36.59 4.01
CA ILE A 624 -1.19 -37.00 2.65
C ILE A 624 -2.40 -37.03 1.71
N GLU A 625 -3.54 -37.56 2.17
CA GLU A 625 -4.82 -37.60 1.45
C GLU A 625 -5.42 -36.21 1.20
N THR A 626 -5.31 -35.30 2.17
CA THR A 626 -5.82 -33.91 2.08
C THR A 626 -4.86 -32.96 1.39
N ALA A 627 -3.63 -33.39 1.08
CA ALA A 627 -2.66 -32.57 0.36
C ALA A 627 -3.21 -32.18 -1.02
N THR A 628 -3.14 -30.89 -1.35
CA THR A 628 -3.62 -30.36 -2.63
C THR A 628 -2.73 -30.72 -3.83
N VAL A 629 -1.62 -31.42 -3.58
CA VAL A 629 -0.64 -31.88 -4.58
C VAL A 629 -0.66 -33.42 -4.68
N PRO A 630 -0.49 -34.01 -5.88
CA PRO A 630 -0.35 -35.45 -6.03
C PRO A 630 0.92 -35.98 -5.35
N ILE A 631 0.74 -36.97 -4.47
CA ILE A 631 1.80 -37.65 -3.73
C ILE A 631 1.64 -39.15 -3.94
N LEU A 632 2.73 -39.81 -4.30
CA LEU A 632 2.78 -41.25 -4.48
C LEU A 632 4.12 -41.80 -3.95
N ALA A 633 4.16 -43.05 -3.53
CA ALA A 633 5.36 -43.67 -2.98
C ALA A 633 5.46 -45.13 -3.42
N VAL A 634 6.70 -45.60 -3.56
CA VAL A 634 7.03 -46.99 -3.88
C VAL A 634 8.02 -47.57 -2.89
N ASP A 635 8.03 -48.89 -2.75
CA ASP A 635 9.02 -49.62 -1.97
C ASP A 635 10.31 -49.92 -2.76
N SER A 636 11.26 -50.60 -2.11
CA SER A 636 12.55 -50.97 -2.69
C SER A 636 12.46 -51.91 -3.90
N ASP A 637 11.34 -52.62 -4.06
CA ASP A 637 11.08 -53.51 -5.19
C ASP A 637 10.30 -52.80 -6.32
N GLY A 638 9.99 -51.50 -6.15
CA GLY A 638 9.27 -50.68 -7.13
C GLY A 638 7.74 -50.83 -7.07
N LEU A 639 7.19 -51.47 -6.04
CA LEU A 639 5.76 -51.60 -5.85
C LEU A 639 5.19 -50.38 -5.14
N VAL A 640 4.02 -49.91 -5.57
CA VAL A 640 3.36 -48.74 -4.98
C VAL A 640 2.90 -49.04 -3.55
N ASN A 641 3.37 -48.26 -2.59
CA ASN A 641 2.99 -48.37 -1.18
C ASN A 641 2.35 -47.08 -0.62
N GLY A 642 2.33 -45.98 -1.40
CA GLY A 642 1.62 -44.75 -1.06
C GLY A 642 0.93 -44.15 -2.28
N TRP A 643 -0.34 -43.77 -2.12
CA TRP A 643 -1.15 -43.19 -3.19
C TRP A 643 -2.20 -42.26 -2.59
N ASN A 644 -2.09 -40.95 -2.83
CA ASN A 644 -2.99 -39.98 -2.19
C ASN A 644 -4.26 -39.67 -3.00
N THR A 645 -5.24 -39.03 -2.35
CA THR A 645 -6.54 -38.72 -2.96
C THR A 645 -6.38 -37.86 -4.21
N LYS A 646 -5.41 -36.94 -4.22
CA LYS A 646 -5.17 -36.09 -5.38
C LYS A 646 -4.68 -36.87 -6.60
N ILE A 647 -3.74 -37.81 -6.45
CA ILE A 647 -3.30 -38.65 -7.57
C ILE A 647 -4.37 -39.68 -7.98
N ALA A 648 -5.19 -40.15 -7.05
CA ALA A 648 -6.34 -41.02 -7.33
C ALA A 648 -7.43 -40.30 -8.16
N GLU A 649 -7.76 -39.04 -7.82
CA GLU A 649 -8.65 -38.19 -8.62
C GLU A 649 -8.10 -37.92 -10.02
N LEU A 650 -6.79 -37.67 -10.09
CA LEU A 650 -6.11 -37.41 -11.35
C LEU A 650 -6.18 -38.65 -12.24
N THR A 651 -5.58 -39.77 -11.82
CA THR A 651 -5.42 -41.01 -12.61
C THR A 651 -6.71 -41.81 -12.79
N GLY A 652 -7.71 -41.61 -11.90
CA GLY A 652 -8.93 -42.41 -11.86
C GLY A 652 -8.73 -43.80 -11.28
N LEU A 653 -7.53 -44.13 -10.79
CA LEU A 653 -7.22 -45.37 -10.10
C LEU A 653 -7.40 -45.16 -8.59
N THR A 654 -8.29 -45.94 -7.98
CA THR A 654 -8.53 -45.83 -6.54
C THR A 654 -7.32 -46.32 -5.74
N VAL A 655 -7.15 -45.81 -4.51
CA VAL A 655 -6.03 -46.14 -3.63
C VAL A 655 -5.91 -47.66 -3.44
N ASP A 656 -7.04 -48.35 -3.22
CA ASP A 656 -7.12 -49.80 -3.04
C ASP A 656 -6.67 -50.61 -4.27
N GLU A 657 -6.83 -50.05 -5.47
CA GLU A 657 -6.42 -50.67 -6.73
C GLU A 657 -4.99 -50.32 -7.13
N ALA A 658 -4.41 -49.27 -6.56
CA ALA A 658 -3.07 -48.77 -6.87
C ALA A 658 -1.99 -49.42 -6.00
N ILE A 659 -2.27 -49.61 -4.71
CA ILE A 659 -1.34 -50.19 -3.75
C ILE A 659 -0.99 -51.63 -4.14
N GLY A 660 0.30 -51.97 -4.08
CA GLY A 660 0.84 -53.30 -4.40
C GLY A 660 1.02 -53.60 -5.89
N LYS A 661 0.67 -52.67 -6.77
CA LYS A 661 1.03 -52.77 -8.20
C LYS A 661 2.44 -52.26 -8.43
N ASP A 662 3.13 -52.85 -9.40
CA ASP A 662 4.41 -52.34 -9.89
C ASP A 662 4.21 -50.96 -10.52
N PHE A 663 4.92 -49.96 -9.99
CA PHE A 663 4.76 -48.56 -10.42
C PHE A 663 5.07 -48.38 -11.90
N LEU A 664 6.02 -49.12 -12.46
CA LEU A 664 6.37 -49.04 -13.87
C LEU A 664 5.21 -49.50 -14.77
N THR A 665 4.29 -50.32 -14.27
CA THR A 665 3.09 -50.73 -15.02
C THR A 665 2.01 -49.64 -15.08
N LEU A 666 2.02 -48.70 -14.13
CA LEU A 666 1.12 -47.55 -14.05
C LEU A 666 1.65 -46.34 -14.84
N VAL A 667 2.95 -46.30 -15.12
CA VAL A 667 3.60 -45.27 -15.93
C VAL A 667 3.35 -45.54 -17.42
N GLU A 668 3.25 -44.48 -18.21
CA GLU A 668 3.11 -44.58 -19.67
C GLU A 668 4.39 -45.16 -20.29
N ASP A 669 4.26 -46.02 -21.29
CA ASP A 669 5.42 -46.76 -21.87
C ASP A 669 6.53 -45.82 -22.38
N SER A 670 6.19 -44.59 -22.77
CA SER A 670 7.12 -43.53 -23.19
C SER A 670 8.02 -43.00 -22.06
N SER A 671 7.59 -43.14 -20.80
CA SER A 671 8.24 -42.57 -19.62
C SER A 671 8.85 -43.62 -18.70
N VAL A 672 8.71 -44.91 -19.01
CA VAL A 672 9.19 -46.03 -18.17
C VAL A 672 10.71 -45.97 -17.96
N GLU A 673 11.51 -45.72 -19.00
CA GLU A 673 12.98 -45.63 -18.86
C GLU A 673 13.42 -44.47 -17.97
N ILE A 674 12.72 -43.33 -18.06
CA ILE A 674 13.00 -42.14 -17.24
C ILE A 674 12.69 -42.43 -15.78
N VAL A 675 11.53 -43.03 -15.52
CA VAL A 675 11.10 -43.39 -14.16
C VAL A 675 11.97 -44.49 -13.57
N GLN A 676 12.36 -45.49 -14.36
CA GLN A 676 13.24 -46.56 -13.90
C GLN A 676 14.61 -46.00 -13.49
N ARG A 677 15.22 -45.14 -14.31
CA ARG A 677 16.49 -44.49 -13.97
C ARG A 677 16.35 -43.61 -12.73
N MET A 678 15.25 -42.86 -12.62
CA MET A 678 14.97 -42.02 -11.46
C MET A 678 14.80 -42.86 -10.19
N LEU A 679 14.13 -44.01 -10.27
CA LEU A 679 13.99 -44.96 -9.18
C LEU A 679 15.33 -45.55 -8.76
N GLU A 680 16.14 -46.04 -9.71
CA GLU A 680 17.47 -46.59 -9.45
C GLU A 680 18.38 -45.54 -8.78
N ASN A 681 18.39 -44.31 -9.31
CA ASN A 681 19.16 -43.20 -8.72
C ASN A 681 18.68 -42.84 -7.30
N ALA A 682 17.36 -42.79 -7.08
CA ALA A 682 16.80 -42.48 -5.77
C ALA A 682 17.04 -43.63 -4.76
N LEU A 683 16.99 -44.89 -5.20
CA LEU A 683 17.31 -46.07 -4.40
C LEU A 683 18.81 -46.15 -4.05
N GLU A 684 19.69 -45.64 -4.92
CA GLU A 684 21.11 -45.43 -4.63
C GLU A 684 21.38 -44.19 -3.74
N GLY A 685 20.33 -43.42 -3.40
CA GLY A 685 20.38 -42.28 -2.49
C GLY A 685 20.66 -40.93 -3.16
N THR A 686 20.62 -40.86 -4.49
CA THR A 686 20.72 -39.62 -5.27
C THR A 686 19.34 -39.09 -5.65
N GLU A 687 18.95 -37.96 -5.05
CA GLU A 687 17.63 -37.34 -5.27
C GLU A 687 17.60 -36.48 -6.54
N GLU A 688 16.56 -36.66 -7.36
CA GLU A 688 16.34 -35.86 -8.57
C GLU A 688 15.10 -34.97 -8.43
N GLN A 689 15.24 -33.72 -8.89
CA GLN A 689 14.18 -32.70 -8.83
C GLN A 689 13.75 -32.29 -10.24
N ASN A 690 12.47 -31.96 -10.39
CA ASN A 690 11.81 -31.52 -11.62
C ASN A 690 11.82 -32.55 -12.76
N VAL A 691 11.70 -33.84 -12.45
CA VAL A 691 11.65 -34.91 -13.45
C VAL A 691 10.24 -34.99 -14.02
N GLN A 692 10.09 -34.86 -15.33
CA GLN A 692 8.79 -34.94 -15.98
C GLN A 692 8.52 -36.35 -16.49
N PHE A 693 7.38 -36.95 -16.12
CA PHE A 693 6.92 -38.22 -16.66
C PHE A 693 5.40 -38.32 -16.74
N GLU A 694 4.90 -39.29 -17.51
CA GLU A 694 3.48 -39.52 -17.74
C GLU A 694 2.96 -40.77 -17.05
N ILE A 695 1.78 -40.68 -16.43
CA ILE A 695 1.08 -41.79 -15.77
C ILE A 695 -0.21 -42.13 -16.53
N LYS A 696 -0.50 -43.43 -16.67
CA LYS A 696 -1.70 -43.98 -17.32
C LYS A 696 -2.97 -43.59 -16.55
N THR A 697 -4.06 -43.35 -17.29
CA THR A 697 -5.40 -43.15 -16.71
C THR A 697 -6.22 -44.44 -16.76
N HIS A 698 -7.03 -44.66 -15.72
CA HIS A 698 -7.80 -45.88 -15.53
C HIS A 698 -9.30 -45.57 -15.30
N LEU A 699 -10.18 -46.56 -15.52
CA LEU A 699 -11.64 -46.47 -15.33
C LEU A 699 -12.31 -45.30 -16.07
N SER A 700 -13.14 -44.49 -15.40
CA SER A 700 -14.00 -43.43 -15.97
C SER A 700 -13.25 -42.26 -16.63
N ARG A 701 -11.90 -42.30 -16.64
CA ARG A 701 -11.01 -41.31 -17.26
C ARG A 701 -10.15 -41.87 -18.40
N THR A 702 -10.38 -43.10 -18.87
CA THR A 702 -9.66 -43.64 -20.03
C THR A 702 -9.76 -42.77 -21.30
N ASP A 703 -10.83 -41.98 -21.43
CA ASP A 703 -11.01 -41.03 -22.54
C ASP A 703 -10.22 -39.71 -22.39
N ALA A 704 -9.56 -39.46 -21.25
CA ALA A 704 -8.90 -38.19 -20.93
C ALA A 704 -7.39 -38.13 -21.30
N GLY A 705 -6.78 -39.26 -21.68
CA GLY A 705 -5.34 -39.37 -21.98
C GLY A 705 -4.44 -39.49 -20.75
N PRO A 706 -3.13 -39.72 -20.92
CA PRO A 706 -2.18 -39.84 -19.81
C PRO A 706 -1.93 -38.47 -19.13
N ILE A 707 -1.57 -38.52 -17.86
CA ILE A 707 -1.41 -37.35 -16.99
C ILE A 707 0.06 -37.00 -16.93
N SER A 708 0.41 -35.75 -17.22
CA SER A 708 1.80 -35.31 -17.17
C SER A 708 2.10 -34.63 -15.85
N LEU A 709 3.06 -35.21 -15.13
CA LEU A 709 3.49 -34.76 -13.83
C LEU A 709 4.94 -34.30 -13.90
N VAL A 710 5.25 -33.23 -13.17
CA VAL A 710 6.63 -32.88 -12.81
C VAL A 710 6.83 -33.27 -11.36
N VAL A 711 7.79 -34.15 -11.14
CA VAL A 711 7.93 -34.90 -9.91
C VAL A 711 9.31 -34.68 -9.31
N ASN A 712 9.33 -34.54 -7.99
CA ASN A 712 10.54 -34.59 -7.19
C ASN A 712 10.58 -35.95 -6.50
N ALA A 713 11.67 -36.69 -6.71
CA ALA A 713 11.89 -37.99 -6.11
C ALA A 713 12.76 -37.84 -4.86
N CYS A 714 12.24 -38.29 -3.72
CA CYS A 714 12.94 -38.29 -2.44
C CYS A 714 13.09 -39.73 -1.95
N ALA A 715 14.31 -40.11 -1.56
CA ALA A 715 14.58 -41.45 -1.06
C ALA A 715 13.94 -41.61 0.34
N SER A 716 13.02 -42.56 0.47
CA SER A 716 12.44 -42.93 1.76
C SER A 716 13.42 -43.84 2.48
N LYS A 717 13.86 -43.44 3.68
CA LYS A 717 14.87 -44.15 4.46
C LYS A 717 14.26 -44.71 5.73
N ASP A 718 14.69 -45.91 6.12
CA ASP A 718 14.37 -46.46 7.44
C ASP A 718 15.16 -45.77 8.56
N LEU A 719 14.87 -46.15 9.80
CA LEU A 719 15.54 -45.65 11.01
C LEU A 719 17.06 -45.90 11.05
N HIS A 720 17.60 -46.72 10.13
CA HIS A 720 19.02 -47.03 10.01
C HIS A 720 19.64 -46.37 8.76
N GLU A 721 18.94 -45.41 8.16
CA GLU A 721 19.29 -44.70 6.92
C GLU A 721 19.36 -45.57 5.65
N ASN A 722 18.87 -46.81 5.69
CA ASN A 722 18.79 -47.63 4.49
C ASN A 722 17.61 -47.14 3.65
N VAL A 723 17.81 -47.02 2.33
CA VAL A 723 16.72 -46.65 1.43
C VAL A 723 15.74 -47.82 1.35
N VAL A 724 14.51 -47.60 1.85
CA VAL A 724 13.41 -48.58 1.85
C VAL A 724 12.38 -48.32 0.76
N GLY A 725 12.51 -47.20 0.05
CA GLY A 725 11.62 -46.86 -1.05
C GLY A 725 11.85 -45.44 -1.57
N VAL A 726 10.94 -44.96 -2.40
CA VAL A 726 11.02 -43.61 -2.99
C VAL A 726 9.66 -42.93 -2.87
N CYS A 727 9.63 -41.73 -2.32
CA CYS A 727 8.46 -40.88 -2.24
C CYS A 727 8.53 -39.78 -3.31
N PHE A 728 7.41 -39.57 -3.99
CA PHE A 728 7.29 -38.68 -5.11
C PHE A 728 6.27 -37.58 -4.80
N VAL A 729 6.71 -36.33 -4.88
CA VAL A 729 5.82 -35.15 -4.78
C VAL A 729 5.71 -34.54 -6.16
N ALA A 730 4.49 -34.49 -6.69
CA ALA A 730 4.22 -34.16 -8.08
C ALA A 730 3.41 -32.86 -8.23
N HIS A 731 3.68 -32.12 -9.30
CA HIS A 731 2.87 -31.01 -9.77
C HIS A 731 2.16 -31.41 -11.06
N ASP A 732 0.85 -31.13 -11.12
CA ASP A 732 0.04 -31.44 -12.28
C ASP A 732 0.26 -30.41 -13.41
N LEU A 733 0.95 -30.83 -14.47
CA LEU A 733 1.08 -30.04 -15.69
C LEU A 733 0.07 -30.44 -16.76
N THR A 734 -0.88 -31.33 -16.46
CA THR A 734 -1.83 -31.88 -17.43
C THR A 734 -2.69 -30.79 -18.06
N ALA A 735 -3.21 -29.80 -17.33
CA ALA A 735 -3.96 -28.72 -17.97
C ALA A 735 -3.11 -27.91 -18.99
N GLN A 736 -1.81 -27.74 -18.70
CA GLN A 736 -0.88 -26.96 -19.52
C GLN A 736 -0.34 -27.80 -20.70
N LYS A 737 -0.03 -29.08 -20.45
CA LYS A 737 0.45 -30.04 -21.44
C LYS A 737 -0.68 -30.62 -22.26
N THR A 738 -1.87 -30.91 -21.75
CA THR A 738 -3.05 -31.27 -22.58
C THR A 738 -3.47 -30.11 -23.47
N VAL A 739 -3.29 -28.85 -23.05
CA VAL A 739 -3.45 -27.71 -23.97
C VAL A 739 -2.31 -27.67 -25.00
N MET A 740 -1.11 -28.15 -24.70
CA MET A 740 0.00 -28.24 -25.66
C MET A 740 -0.08 -29.49 -26.57
N ASP A 741 -0.35 -30.67 -26.03
CA ASP A 741 -0.55 -31.97 -26.65
C ASP A 741 -1.87 -32.07 -27.43
N LYS A 742 -2.95 -31.37 -27.05
CA LYS A 742 -4.10 -31.18 -27.96
C LYS A 742 -3.71 -30.32 -29.17
N PHE A 743 -2.66 -29.52 -29.07
CA PHE A 743 -2.04 -28.86 -30.23
C PHE A 743 -1.06 -29.79 -30.99
N THR A 744 -0.50 -30.84 -30.36
CA THR A 744 0.51 -31.74 -30.96
C THR A 744 0.00 -33.11 -31.48
N ARG A 745 -1.05 -33.72 -30.88
CA ARG A 745 -1.38 -35.17 -31.02
C ARG A 745 -2.63 -35.54 -31.82
N ILE A 746 -3.40 -34.61 -32.41
CA ILE A 746 -4.56 -35.00 -33.26
C ILE A 746 -4.23 -34.83 -34.74
N GLU A 747 -3.76 -35.91 -35.37
CA GLU A 747 -3.48 -35.95 -36.81
C GLU A 747 -4.73 -36.03 -37.72
N GLY A 748 -5.93 -35.85 -37.15
CA GLY A 748 -7.18 -35.66 -37.90
C GLY A 748 -7.69 -34.22 -37.85
N ASP A 749 -7.69 -33.60 -36.66
CA ASP A 749 -8.26 -32.27 -36.42
C ASP A 749 -7.23 -31.15 -36.32
N TYR A 750 -5.91 -31.37 -36.36
CA TYR A 750 -4.97 -30.24 -36.32
C TYR A 750 -5.18 -29.30 -37.52
N LYS A 751 -5.53 -29.83 -38.71
CA LYS A 751 -5.97 -29.00 -39.84
C LYS A 751 -7.24 -28.24 -39.50
N ALA A 752 -8.21 -28.83 -38.80
CA ALA A 752 -9.45 -28.18 -38.41
C ALA A 752 -9.25 -27.11 -37.32
N ILE A 753 -8.30 -27.29 -36.39
CA ILE A 753 -7.96 -26.38 -35.28
C ILE A 753 -7.05 -25.25 -35.78
N ILE A 754 -5.98 -25.57 -36.51
CA ILE A 754 -5.16 -24.55 -37.19
C ILE A 754 -6.00 -23.75 -38.16
N GLN A 755 -6.97 -24.34 -38.86
CA GLN A 755 -7.87 -23.62 -39.77
C GLN A 755 -9.14 -23.09 -39.08
N ASN A 756 -9.28 -23.29 -37.77
CA ASN A 756 -10.44 -22.80 -37.04
C ASN A 756 -10.35 -21.26 -36.99
N PRO A 757 -11.36 -20.52 -37.49
CA PRO A 757 -11.34 -19.06 -37.47
C PRO A 757 -11.53 -18.45 -36.06
N ASN A 758 -11.53 -19.27 -35.00
CA ASN A 758 -11.71 -18.82 -33.63
C ASN A 758 -10.59 -17.84 -33.20
N PRO A 759 -10.93 -16.61 -32.74
CA PRO A 759 -9.97 -15.60 -32.30
C PRO A 759 -9.15 -15.97 -31.06
N LEU A 760 -9.50 -17.06 -30.34
CA LEU A 760 -8.74 -17.57 -29.20
C LEU A 760 -7.47 -18.34 -29.59
N ILE A 761 -7.33 -18.73 -30.85
CA ILE A 761 -6.14 -19.44 -31.34
C ILE A 761 -5.07 -18.41 -31.74
N PRO A 762 -3.85 -18.47 -31.17
CA PRO A 762 -2.81 -17.50 -31.47
C PRO A 762 -2.33 -17.62 -32.93
N PRO A 763 -1.67 -16.59 -33.49
CA PRO A 763 -1.03 -16.69 -34.80
C PRO A 763 0.07 -17.75 -34.81
N ILE A 764 -0.02 -18.71 -35.74
CA ILE A 764 0.87 -19.87 -35.87
C ILE A 764 1.35 -20.00 -37.32
N PHE A 765 2.65 -20.25 -37.48
CA PHE A 765 3.27 -20.65 -38.74
C PHE A 765 4.29 -21.77 -38.50
N GLY A 766 4.72 -22.47 -39.54
CA GLY A 766 5.67 -23.57 -39.39
C GLY A 766 6.42 -23.93 -40.65
N THR A 767 7.54 -24.63 -40.48
CA THR A 767 8.41 -25.09 -41.58
C THR A 767 8.54 -26.59 -41.62
N ASP A 768 8.97 -27.12 -42.77
CA ASP A 768 9.57 -28.45 -42.86
C ASP A 768 11.07 -28.44 -42.51
N GLU A 769 11.68 -29.63 -42.50
CA GLU A 769 13.12 -29.88 -42.29
C GLU A 769 14.04 -29.09 -43.23
N SER A 770 13.55 -28.74 -44.42
CA SER A 770 14.31 -28.02 -45.44
C SER A 770 14.07 -26.51 -45.43
N GLY A 771 13.28 -26.02 -44.46
CA GLY A 771 13.04 -24.59 -44.21
C GLY A 771 11.94 -23.98 -45.08
N TRP A 772 11.13 -24.79 -45.77
CA TRP A 772 9.97 -24.30 -46.51
C TRP A 772 8.77 -24.12 -45.59
N CYS A 773 8.00 -23.06 -45.84
CA CYS A 773 6.80 -22.78 -45.07
C CYS A 773 5.71 -23.81 -45.42
N THR A 774 5.32 -24.63 -44.44
CA THR A 774 4.28 -25.65 -44.60
C THR A 774 2.97 -25.26 -43.93
N GLU A 775 3.04 -24.42 -42.89
CA GLU A 775 1.88 -24.07 -42.06
C GLU A 775 1.70 -22.56 -41.92
N TRP A 776 0.46 -22.12 -42.08
CA TRP A 776 0.06 -20.71 -41.95
C TRP A 776 -1.42 -20.62 -41.57
N ASN A 777 -1.72 -20.24 -40.34
CA ASN A 777 -3.09 -20.29 -39.79
C ASN A 777 -3.93 -19.03 -40.12
N PRO A 778 -5.28 -19.06 -40.03
CA PRO A 778 -6.15 -17.91 -40.29
C PRO A 778 -5.84 -16.70 -39.41
N ALA A 779 -5.38 -16.89 -38.17
CA ALA A 779 -4.91 -15.82 -37.31
C ALA A 779 -3.66 -15.12 -37.88
N MET A 780 -2.71 -15.87 -38.47
CA MET A 780 -1.58 -15.34 -39.23
C MET A 780 -2.01 -14.66 -40.52
N SER A 781 -2.98 -15.20 -41.24
CA SER A 781 -3.53 -14.52 -42.42
C SER A 781 -4.21 -13.19 -42.08
N LYS A 782 -4.93 -13.13 -40.95
CA LYS A 782 -5.53 -11.90 -40.44
C LYS A 782 -4.48 -10.90 -39.93
N LEU A 783 -3.43 -11.37 -39.27
CA LEU A 783 -2.33 -10.55 -38.74
C LEU A 783 -1.47 -9.95 -39.86
N THR A 784 -1.08 -10.78 -40.84
CA THR A 784 -0.12 -10.41 -41.89
C THR A 784 -0.76 -9.86 -43.16
N GLY A 785 -2.04 -10.16 -43.40
CA GLY A 785 -2.75 -9.84 -44.64
C GLY A 785 -2.36 -10.74 -45.83
N LEU A 786 -1.65 -11.84 -45.57
CA LEU A 786 -1.24 -12.82 -46.57
C LEU A 786 -2.12 -14.06 -46.46
N LYS A 787 -2.66 -14.51 -47.59
CA LYS A 787 -3.40 -15.77 -47.65
C LYS A 787 -2.42 -16.93 -47.65
N ARG A 788 -2.84 -18.06 -47.08
CA ARG A 788 -2.02 -19.27 -46.95
C ARG A 788 -1.43 -19.72 -48.30
N GLU A 789 -2.22 -19.67 -49.36
CA GLU A 789 -1.81 -20.14 -50.69
C GLU A 789 -0.68 -19.29 -51.29
N GLU A 790 -0.44 -18.08 -50.77
CA GLU A 790 0.62 -17.18 -51.24
C GLU A 790 1.95 -17.41 -50.51
N VAL A 791 1.95 -18.17 -49.40
CA VAL A 791 3.09 -18.29 -48.47
C VAL A 791 3.58 -19.74 -48.34
N VAL A 792 2.67 -20.70 -48.43
CA VAL A 792 3.01 -22.12 -48.43
C VAL A 792 3.86 -22.46 -49.67
N GLU A 793 4.84 -23.35 -49.52
CA GLU A 793 5.87 -23.70 -50.54
C GLU A 793 6.90 -22.59 -50.85
N LYS A 794 6.99 -21.54 -50.03
CA LYS A 794 8.09 -20.55 -50.08
C LYS A 794 9.07 -20.75 -48.94
N MET A 795 10.32 -20.32 -49.15
CA MET A 795 11.34 -20.44 -48.11
C MET A 795 11.05 -19.49 -46.95
N LEU A 796 10.93 -20.03 -45.72
CA LEU A 796 10.52 -19.25 -44.56
C LEU A 796 11.50 -18.10 -44.28
N LEU A 797 12.79 -18.41 -44.33
CA LEU A 797 13.86 -17.42 -44.26
C LEU A 797 14.20 -16.92 -45.66
N GLY A 798 14.00 -15.62 -45.90
CA GLY A 798 14.37 -14.94 -47.13
C GLY A 798 13.14 -14.55 -47.97
N GLU A 799 12.33 -15.51 -48.37
CA GLU A 799 11.16 -15.26 -49.23
C GLU A 799 9.90 -14.90 -48.42
N VAL A 800 9.64 -15.59 -47.31
CA VAL A 800 8.56 -15.24 -46.39
C VAL A 800 9.02 -14.16 -45.41
N PHE A 801 10.05 -14.42 -44.60
CA PHE A 801 10.65 -13.46 -43.68
C PHE A 801 12.05 -13.05 -44.15
N GLY A 802 12.17 -11.87 -44.76
CA GLY A 802 13.43 -11.41 -45.36
C GLY A 802 13.69 -9.93 -45.17
N THR A 803 14.93 -9.50 -45.41
CA THR A 803 15.31 -8.08 -45.36
C THR A 803 15.04 -7.35 -46.68
N GLN A 804 14.82 -8.09 -47.77
CA GLN A 804 14.57 -7.54 -49.10
C GLN A 804 13.11 -7.14 -49.31
N LYS A 805 12.88 -6.14 -50.18
CA LYS A 805 11.53 -5.59 -50.48
C LYS A 805 10.58 -6.57 -51.19
N LYS A 806 11.11 -7.65 -51.76
CA LYS A 806 10.35 -8.73 -52.42
C LYS A 806 9.87 -9.82 -51.45
N SER A 807 10.30 -9.80 -50.18
CA SER A 807 9.85 -10.75 -49.17
C SER A 807 8.41 -10.45 -48.73
N CYS A 808 7.67 -11.49 -48.35
CA CYS A 808 6.24 -11.38 -48.02
C CYS A 808 6.01 -10.60 -46.71
N CYS A 809 6.83 -10.88 -45.69
CA CYS A 809 6.88 -10.23 -44.38
C CYS A 809 8.29 -9.67 -44.16
N ARG A 810 8.47 -8.36 -44.30
CA ARG A 810 9.81 -7.76 -44.23
C ARG A 810 10.32 -7.69 -42.79
N LEU A 811 11.58 -8.06 -42.55
CA LEU A 811 12.24 -7.89 -41.25
C LEU A 811 12.87 -6.50 -41.11
N LYS A 812 13.08 -6.06 -39.86
CA LYS A 812 13.54 -4.70 -39.54
C LYS A 812 15.00 -4.46 -39.93
N ASN A 813 15.87 -5.42 -39.67
CA ASN A 813 17.31 -5.35 -39.89
C ASN A 813 17.89 -6.76 -40.14
N GLN A 814 19.14 -6.83 -40.58
CA GLN A 814 19.86 -8.08 -40.82
C GLN A 814 20.04 -8.92 -39.54
N GLU A 815 20.14 -8.25 -38.39
CA GLU A 815 20.22 -8.89 -37.08
C GLU A 815 18.96 -9.72 -36.76
N ALA A 816 17.76 -9.18 -36.99
CA ALA A 816 16.51 -9.91 -36.81
C ALA A 816 16.41 -11.15 -37.73
N PHE A 817 16.99 -11.07 -38.93
CA PHE A 817 17.06 -12.20 -39.85
C PHE A 817 17.99 -13.30 -39.34
N VAL A 818 19.18 -12.93 -38.87
CA VAL A 818 20.15 -13.88 -38.30
C VAL A 818 19.60 -14.52 -37.02
N ASN A 819 19.01 -13.73 -36.13
CA ASN A 819 18.43 -14.22 -34.88
C ASN A 819 17.28 -15.21 -35.14
N LEU A 820 16.39 -14.93 -36.11
CA LEU A 820 15.34 -15.87 -36.48
C LEU A 820 15.94 -17.19 -37.00
N GLY A 821 16.98 -17.13 -37.82
CA GLY A 821 17.69 -18.33 -38.30
C GLY A 821 18.35 -19.14 -37.18
N ILE A 822 18.97 -18.47 -36.20
CA ILE A 822 19.57 -19.12 -35.02
C ILE A 822 18.49 -19.82 -34.21
N VAL A 823 17.37 -19.15 -33.93
CA VAL A 823 16.26 -19.71 -33.13
C VAL A 823 15.65 -20.93 -33.82
N LEU A 824 15.39 -20.86 -35.12
CA LEU A 824 14.83 -21.98 -35.88
C LEU A 824 15.80 -23.18 -35.90
N ASN A 825 17.09 -22.94 -36.13
CA ASN A 825 18.10 -24.01 -36.13
C ASN A 825 18.31 -24.62 -34.73
N ASN A 826 18.36 -23.80 -33.69
CA ASN A 826 18.49 -24.26 -32.30
C ASN A 826 17.27 -25.07 -31.86
N ALA A 827 16.08 -24.70 -32.32
CA ALA A 827 14.86 -25.46 -32.03
C ALA A 827 14.86 -26.84 -32.70
N VAL A 828 15.53 -27.01 -33.83
CA VAL A 828 15.71 -28.33 -34.47
C VAL A 828 16.72 -29.18 -33.72
N THR A 829 17.75 -28.58 -33.09
CA THR A 829 18.90 -29.30 -32.50
C THR A 829 18.90 -29.47 -30.97
N SER A 830 18.21 -28.64 -30.20
CA SER A 830 18.25 -28.64 -28.70
C SER A 830 16.90 -29.00 -28.05
N GLU A 831 16.90 -29.34 -26.76
CA GLU A 831 15.70 -29.52 -25.94
C GLU A 831 15.29 -28.18 -25.29
N ASP A 832 14.05 -27.78 -25.57
CA ASP A 832 13.30 -26.61 -25.12
C ASP A 832 13.71 -25.20 -25.57
N ALA A 833 12.76 -24.52 -26.23
CA ALA A 833 12.94 -23.15 -26.72
C ALA A 833 12.40 -22.11 -25.72
N GLU A 834 13.27 -21.23 -25.27
CA GLU A 834 12.91 -19.99 -24.56
C GLU A 834 12.05 -19.06 -25.43
N LYS A 835 11.25 -18.18 -24.80
CA LYS A 835 10.45 -17.16 -25.50
C LYS A 835 11.34 -16.03 -26.00
N VAL A 836 11.45 -15.86 -27.32
CA VAL A 836 12.36 -14.87 -27.93
C VAL A 836 11.60 -13.66 -28.48
N PRO A 837 12.08 -12.42 -28.30
CA PRO A 837 11.49 -11.25 -28.96
C PRO A 837 11.60 -11.33 -30.49
N PHE A 838 10.49 -11.14 -31.21
CA PHE A 838 10.43 -11.20 -32.66
C PHE A 838 9.52 -10.11 -33.24
N GLY A 839 9.89 -9.56 -34.41
CA GLY A 839 9.05 -8.53 -35.04
C GLY A 839 9.31 -8.32 -36.53
N PHE A 840 8.23 -8.09 -37.28
CA PHE A 840 8.22 -8.03 -38.74
C PHE A 840 7.16 -7.05 -39.27
N PHE A 841 7.24 -6.67 -40.54
CA PHE A 841 6.27 -5.84 -41.23
C PHE A 841 5.25 -6.69 -41.99
N THR A 842 3.97 -6.38 -41.84
CA THR A 842 2.87 -7.00 -42.59
C THR A 842 2.80 -6.48 -44.02
N ARG A 843 2.00 -7.13 -44.89
CA ARG A 843 1.81 -6.70 -46.29
C ARG A 843 1.26 -5.27 -46.41
N GLY A 844 0.48 -4.83 -45.41
CA GLY A 844 -0.04 -3.46 -45.32
C GLY A 844 0.96 -2.43 -44.78
N GLY A 845 2.21 -2.83 -44.49
CA GLY A 845 3.26 -1.94 -43.98
C GLY A 845 3.24 -1.69 -42.47
N LYS A 846 2.35 -2.34 -41.72
CA LYS A 846 2.28 -2.24 -40.25
C LYS A 846 3.36 -3.10 -39.61
N TYR A 847 4.13 -2.54 -38.68
CA TYR A 847 5.10 -3.31 -37.90
C TYR A 847 4.41 -4.03 -36.74
N VAL A 848 4.71 -5.32 -36.57
CA VAL A 848 4.19 -6.18 -35.51
C VAL A 848 5.36 -6.64 -34.65
N GLU A 849 5.24 -6.46 -33.34
CA GLU A 849 6.23 -6.89 -32.34
C GLU A 849 5.55 -7.88 -31.38
N CYS A 850 6.19 -9.03 -31.16
CA CYS A 850 5.61 -10.18 -30.46
C CYS A 850 6.71 -11.03 -29.80
N LEU A 851 6.30 -11.96 -28.94
CA LEU A 851 7.19 -13.03 -28.47
C LEU A 851 6.98 -14.27 -29.33
N LEU A 852 8.08 -14.83 -29.83
CA LEU A 852 8.12 -16.05 -30.62
C LEU A 852 8.48 -17.22 -29.71
N CYS A 853 7.63 -18.24 -29.72
CA CYS A 853 7.91 -19.55 -29.12
C CYS A 853 8.03 -20.56 -30.26
N VAL A 854 9.10 -21.35 -30.29
CA VAL A 854 9.34 -22.33 -31.35
C VAL A 854 9.30 -23.73 -30.76
N SER A 855 8.54 -24.64 -31.36
CA SER A 855 8.49 -26.04 -30.94
C SER A 855 8.82 -26.95 -32.11
N LYS A 856 9.37 -28.12 -31.83
CA LYS A 856 9.64 -29.14 -32.85
C LYS A 856 8.31 -29.66 -33.42
N LYS A 857 8.28 -29.90 -34.73
CA LYS A 857 7.23 -30.66 -35.40
C LYS A 857 7.74 -32.09 -35.53
N LEU A 858 7.03 -33.03 -34.92
CA LEU A 858 7.38 -34.45 -34.90
C LEU A 858 6.39 -35.22 -35.78
N ASP A 859 6.84 -36.24 -36.49
CA ASP A 859 5.93 -37.22 -37.11
C ASP A 859 5.48 -38.31 -36.11
N ARG A 860 4.66 -39.25 -36.59
CA ARG A 860 4.13 -40.39 -35.82
C ARG A 860 5.22 -41.29 -35.24
N GLU A 861 6.41 -41.27 -35.81
CA GLU A 861 7.54 -42.12 -35.44
C GLU A 861 8.53 -41.35 -34.55
N GLY A 862 8.20 -40.10 -34.18
CA GLY A 862 9.00 -39.25 -33.31
C GLY A 862 10.15 -38.54 -34.02
N ALA A 863 10.23 -38.61 -35.35
CA ALA A 863 11.25 -37.90 -36.12
C ALA A 863 10.85 -36.44 -36.33
N VAL A 864 11.85 -35.54 -36.26
CA VAL A 864 11.64 -34.09 -36.39
C VAL A 864 11.39 -33.75 -37.86
N THR A 865 10.12 -33.61 -38.26
CA THR A 865 9.69 -33.22 -39.61
C THR A 865 9.68 -31.71 -39.86
N GLY A 866 10.02 -30.90 -38.85
CA GLY A 866 10.16 -29.45 -38.98
C GLY A 866 9.97 -28.71 -37.66
N VAL A 867 9.46 -27.46 -37.72
CA VAL A 867 9.21 -26.62 -36.53
C VAL A 867 7.91 -25.83 -36.62
N PHE A 868 7.20 -25.70 -35.49
CA PHE A 868 6.09 -24.79 -35.29
C PHE A 868 6.54 -23.52 -34.57
N CYS A 869 5.94 -22.40 -34.92
CA CYS A 869 6.22 -21.09 -34.38
C CYS A 869 4.92 -20.44 -33.90
N PHE A 870 4.84 -20.13 -32.61
CA PHE A 870 3.71 -19.47 -31.98
C PHE A 870 4.05 -18.01 -31.69
N LEU A 871 3.18 -17.09 -32.12
CA LEU A 871 3.32 -15.68 -31.80
C LEU A 871 2.42 -15.30 -30.63
N GLN A 872 3.02 -14.95 -29.50
CA GLN A 872 2.31 -14.34 -28.39
C GLN A 872 2.29 -12.81 -28.60
N LEU A 873 1.11 -12.32 -28.99
CA LEU A 873 0.81 -10.89 -29.04
C LEU A 873 0.52 -10.43 -27.60
N ALA A 874 1.25 -9.45 -27.08
CA ALA A 874 0.85 -8.81 -25.84
C ALA A 874 -0.49 -8.08 -26.08
N SER A 875 -1.36 -7.97 -25.05
CA SER A 875 -2.66 -7.33 -25.21
C SER A 875 -2.50 -5.94 -25.80
N TYR A 876 -3.44 -5.49 -26.64
CA TYR A 876 -3.36 -4.21 -27.34
C TYR A 876 -3.14 -3.03 -26.37
N GLU A 877 -3.76 -3.09 -25.20
CA GLU A 877 -3.65 -2.10 -24.12
C GLU A 877 -2.26 -2.10 -23.49
N LEU A 878 -1.69 -3.27 -23.20
CA LEU A 878 -0.35 -3.41 -22.63
C LEU A 878 0.75 -3.07 -23.66
N GLN A 879 0.54 -3.42 -24.93
CA GLN A 879 1.45 -3.06 -26.04
C GLN A 879 1.45 -1.55 -26.30
N GLN A 880 0.29 -0.90 -26.29
CA GLN A 880 0.23 0.56 -26.45
C GLN A 880 0.89 1.27 -25.27
N ALA A 881 0.63 0.85 -24.04
CA ALA A 881 1.25 1.43 -22.86
C ALA A 881 2.79 1.27 -22.88
N LEU A 882 3.29 0.06 -23.13
CA LEU A 882 4.73 -0.20 -23.22
C LEU A 882 5.39 0.46 -24.44
N HIS A 883 4.69 0.57 -25.57
CA HIS A 883 5.23 1.23 -26.76
C HIS A 883 5.30 2.75 -26.59
N VAL A 884 4.26 3.37 -26.02
CA VAL A 884 4.25 4.80 -25.67
C VAL A 884 5.34 5.09 -24.64
N GLN A 885 5.46 4.27 -23.59
CA GLN A 885 6.52 4.40 -22.59
C GLN A 885 7.91 4.29 -23.22
N ARG A 886 8.19 3.24 -24.01
CA ARG A 886 9.51 3.06 -24.67
C ARG A 886 9.82 4.16 -25.68
N LEU A 887 8.82 4.68 -26.39
CA LEU A 887 8.99 5.82 -27.30
C LEU A 887 9.29 7.09 -26.52
N ALA A 888 8.59 7.34 -25.42
CA ALA A 888 8.86 8.48 -24.53
C ALA A 888 10.27 8.40 -23.94
N GLU A 889 10.67 7.23 -23.40
CA GLU A 889 12.01 7.00 -22.85
C GLU A 889 13.10 7.17 -23.90
N ARG A 890 12.94 6.59 -25.11
CA ARG A 890 13.92 6.78 -26.19
C ARG A 890 13.99 8.22 -26.66
N THR A 891 12.87 8.94 -26.68
CA THR A 891 12.82 10.35 -27.08
C THR A 891 13.46 11.22 -26.03
N ALA A 892 13.19 10.99 -24.75
CA ALA A 892 13.84 11.65 -23.62
C ALA A 892 15.35 11.41 -23.64
N LEU A 893 15.79 10.17 -23.83
CA LEU A 893 17.21 9.81 -23.86
C LEU A 893 17.95 10.42 -25.06
N LYS A 894 17.28 10.52 -26.23
CA LYS A 894 17.82 11.25 -27.40
C LYS A 894 17.92 12.76 -27.13
N ARG A 895 16.90 13.37 -26.51
CA ARG A 895 16.90 14.79 -26.12
C ARG A 895 18.00 15.11 -25.11
N LEU A 896 18.17 14.27 -24.09
CA LEU A 896 19.26 14.40 -23.10
C LEU A 896 20.64 14.29 -23.76
N LYS A 897 20.85 13.33 -24.67
CA LYS A 897 22.11 13.20 -25.42
C LYS A 897 22.39 14.42 -26.31
N ALA A 898 21.36 14.95 -26.99
CA ALA A 898 21.50 16.15 -27.81
C ALA A 898 21.83 17.39 -26.96
N LEU A 899 21.19 17.55 -25.81
CA LEU A 899 21.44 18.66 -24.88
C LEU A 899 22.86 18.58 -24.27
N ALA A 900 23.29 17.38 -23.86
CA ALA A 900 24.65 17.15 -23.37
C ALA A 900 25.70 17.47 -24.45
N TYR A 901 25.43 17.12 -25.71
CA TYR A 901 26.28 17.48 -26.84
C TYR A 901 26.36 19.01 -27.04
N ILE A 902 25.21 19.70 -27.10
CA ILE A 902 25.16 21.16 -27.28
C ILE A 902 25.90 21.89 -26.15
N LYS A 903 25.67 21.50 -24.89
CA LYS A 903 26.38 22.09 -23.74
C LYS A 903 27.90 21.97 -23.88
N ARG A 904 28.39 20.80 -24.33
CA ARG A 904 29.82 20.58 -24.56
C ARG A 904 30.36 21.44 -25.70
N GLU A 905 29.64 21.53 -26.82
CA GLU A 905 30.05 22.32 -27.98
C GLU A 905 30.01 23.84 -27.71
N ILE A 906 29.24 24.31 -26.72
CA ILE A 906 29.26 25.72 -26.25
C ILE A 906 30.38 25.96 -25.22
N ARG A 907 30.65 24.99 -24.34
CA ARG A 907 31.66 25.15 -23.26
C ARG A 907 33.07 25.34 -23.81
N ASN A 908 33.42 24.68 -24.91
CA ASN A 908 34.74 24.81 -25.53
C ASN A 908 35.04 26.22 -26.07
N PRO A 909 34.22 26.81 -26.97
CA PRO A 909 34.43 28.19 -27.43
C PRO A 909 34.29 29.20 -26.30
N LEU A 910 33.39 28.98 -25.33
CA LEU A 910 33.30 29.82 -24.15
C LEU A 910 34.64 29.85 -23.41
N SER A 911 35.27 28.69 -23.15
CA SER A 911 36.59 28.60 -22.51
C SER A 911 37.67 29.38 -23.27
N GLY A 912 37.61 29.38 -24.61
CA GLY A 912 38.48 30.21 -25.44
C GLY A 912 38.26 31.71 -25.24
N ILE A 913 37.00 32.15 -25.16
CA ILE A 913 36.64 33.56 -24.86
C ILE A 913 37.08 33.95 -23.44
N MET A 914 36.91 33.06 -22.46
CA MET A 914 37.38 33.31 -21.08
C MET A 914 38.89 33.53 -21.04
N PHE A 915 39.63 32.70 -21.78
CA PHE A 915 41.08 32.80 -21.87
C PHE A 915 41.53 34.14 -22.48
N THR A 916 40.98 34.52 -23.64
CA THR A 916 41.37 35.77 -24.31
C THR A 916 41.01 37.01 -23.49
N ARG A 917 39.84 37.02 -22.85
CA ARG A 917 39.44 38.11 -21.93
C ARG A 917 40.40 38.24 -20.76
N LYS A 918 40.71 37.14 -20.05
CA LYS A 918 41.66 37.14 -18.93
C LYS A 918 43.06 37.59 -19.35
N MET A 919 43.49 37.23 -20.56
CA MET A 919 44.76 37.70 -21.10
C MET A 919 44.76 39.22 -21.35
N MET A 920 43.66 39.78 -21.84
CA MET A 920 43.53 41.23 -22.02
C MET A 920 43.47 42.00 -20.70
N GLU A 921 42.86 41.43 -19.65
CA GLU A 921 42.84 42.06 -18.31
C GLU A 921 44.25 42.28 -17.74
N GLY A 922 45.23 41.47 -18.15
CA GLY A 922 46.65 41.63 -17.77
C GLY A 922 47.43 42.66 -18.61
N THR A 923 46.79 43.34 -19.56
CA THR A 923 47.42 44.37 -20.42
C THR A 923 47.08 45.79 -19.97
N GLU A 924 47.85 46.78 -20.44
CA GLU A 924 47.53 48.19 -20.20
C GLU A 924 46.29 48.61 -21.01
N ILE A 925 45.15 48.71 -20.31
CA ILE A 925 43.84 49.05 -20.89
C ILE A 925 43.28 50.33 -20.28
N GLY A 926 42.64 51.16 -21.11
CA GLY A 926 41.94 52.37 -20.68
C GLY A 926 40.68 52.08 -19.86
N PRO A 927 40.10 53.11 -19.20
CA PRO A 927 38.92 52.94 -18.33
C PRO A 927 37.68 52.42 -19.09
N GLU A 928 37.43 52.90 -20.32
CA GLU A 928 36.32 52.41 -21.14
C GLU A 928 36.50 50.93 -21.55
N GLN A 929 37.71 50.56 -21.96
CA GLN A 929 38.06 49.18 -22.33
C GLN A 929 37.93 48.23 -21.13
N ARG A 930 38.31 48.68 -19.94
CA ARG A 930 38.15 47.94 -18.69
C ARG A 930 36.68 47.68 -18.38
N MET A 931 35.82 48.68 -18.53
CA MET A 931 34.37 48.53 -18.32
C MET A 931 33.75 47.52 -19.30
N ILE A 932 34.18 47.55 -20.58
CA ILE A 932 33.73 46.58 -21.59
C ILE A 932 34.19 45.15 -21.22
N LEU A 933 35.45 44.98 -20.78
CA LEU A 933 35.95 43.67 -20.36
C LEU A 933 35.27 43.14 -19.09
N GLN A 934 34.98 44.01 -18.12
CA GLN A 934 34.23 43.64 -16.91
C GLN A 934 32.80 43.21 -17.25
N THR A 935 32.12 43.97 -18.11
CA THR A 935 30.78 43.64 -18.61
C THR A 935 30.78 42.30 -19.34
N SER A 936 31.77 42.08 -20.22
CA SER A 936 31.98 40.80 -20.92
C SER A 936 32.18 39.64 -19.95
N GLY A 937 32.96 39.83 -18.88
CA GLY A 937 33.19 38.82 -17.84
C GLY A 937 31.93 38.47 -17.04
N LEU A 938 31.00 39.40 -16.84
CA LEU A 938 29.71 39.13 -16.20
C LEU A 938 28.78 38.31 -17.11
N CYS A 939 28.75 38.60 -18.41
CA CYS A 939 28.01 37.81 -19.40
C CYS A 939 28.58 36.39 -19.54
N GLU A 940 29.91 36.24 -19.52
CA GLU A 940 30.60 34.95 -19.48
C GLU A 940 30.17 34.11 -18.27
N LYS A 941 30.20 34.70 -17.06
CA LYS A 941 29.78 34.01 -15.82
C LYS A 941 28.31 33.59 -15.87
N GLN A 942 27.43 34.43 -16.42
CA GLN A 942 26.02 34.08 -16.62
C GLN A 942 25.87 32.87 -17.56
N LEU A 943 26.56 32.86 -18.69
CA LEU A 943 26.49 31.73 -19.63
C LEU A 943 27.06 30.44 -19.02
N SER A 944 28.17 30.53 -18.28
CA SER A 944 28.73 29.37 -17.56
C SER A 944 27.71 28.81 -16.57
N LYS A 945 27.08 29.67 -15.76
CA LYS A 945 26.08 29.27 -14.76
C LYS A 945 24.90 28.54 -15.42
N ILE A 946 24.39 29.07 -16.54
CA ILE A 946 23.31 28.43 -17.32
C ILE A 946 23.73 27.06 -17.88
N LEU A 947 24.97 26.90 -18.34
CA LEU A 947 25.47 25.62 -18.83
C LEU A 947 25.64 24.58 -17.70
N ASP A 948 26.02 25.03 -16.51
CA ASP A 948 26.21 24.21 -15.31
C ASP A 948 24.87 23.74 -14.70
N ASP A 949 23.77 24.44 -14.95
CA ASP A 949 22.42 24.04 -14.55
C ASP A 949 22.00 22.73 -15.21
N SER A 950 22.20 21.64 -14.50
CA SER A 950 22.02 20.28 -15.01
C SER A 950 20.55 19.87 -15.08
N ASP A 951 19.71 20.52 -14.29
CA ASP A 951 18.31 20.19 -14.13
C ASP A 951 17.44 21.47 -14.12
N LEU A 952 16.75 21.70 -15.24
CA LEU A 952 15.79 22.80 -15.37
C LEU A 952 14.57 22.60 -14.45
N GLU A 953 14.25 21.35 -14.08
CA GLU A 953 13.13 21.03 -13.19
C GLU A 953 13.40 21.60 -11.80
N SER A 954 14.63 21.52 -11.28
CA SER A 954 15.01 22.15 -9.99
C SER A 954 14.70 23.66 -9.92
N ILE A 955 14.86 24.38 -11.03
CA ILE A 955 14.56 25.82 -11.13
C ILE A 955 13.05 26.05 -11.21
N ILE A 956 12.33 25.22 -11.97
CA ILE A 956 10.86 25.29 -12.12
C ILE A 956 10.15 24.91 -10.81
N GLU A 957 10.67 23.93 -10.08
CA GLU A 957 10.17 23.44 -8.79
C GLU A 957 10.52 24.38 -7.63
N GLY A 958 11.48 25.29 -7.81
CA GLY A 958 11.89 26.26 -6.80
C GLY A 958 12.78 25.65 -5.71
N CYS A 959 13.56 24.63 -6.06
CA CYS A 959 14.47 23.92 -5.16
C CYS A 959 15.95 24.28 -5.41
N LEU A 960 16.23 25.34 -6.18
CA LEU A 960 17.59 25.78 -6.51
C LEU A 960 18.17 26.65 -5.39
N ASP A 961 19.37 26.30 -4.93
CA ASP A 961 20.15 27.13 -4.01
C ASP A 961 20.74 28.37 -4.71
N LEU A 962 20.48 29.56 -4.16
CA LEU A 962 21.02 30.83 -4.66
C LEU A 962 22.45 31.09 -4.16
N GLU A 963 23.31 31.59 -5.04
CA GLU A 963 24.70 31.89 -4.71
C GLU A 963 24.84 33.33 -4.19
N MET A 964 25.00 33.49 -2.87
CA MET A 964 25.02 34.81 -2.23
C MET A 964 26.41 35.49 -2.36
N LYS A 965 26.49 36.60 -3.10
CA LYS A 965 27.71 37.39 -3.31
C LYS A 965 27.45 38.89 -3.18
N GLU A 966 28.51 39.63 -2.88
CA GLU A 966 28.51 41.09 -2.91
C GLU A 966 28.53 41.59 -4.38
N PHE A 967 27.68 42.56 -4.70
CA PHE A 967 27.61 43.19 -6.02
C PHE A 967 27.02 44.60 -5.96
N THR A 968 27.20 45.37 -7.04
CA THR A 968 26.51 46.66 -7.21
C THR A 968 25.40 46.55 -8.25
N LEU A 969 24.29 47.27 -8.07
CA LEU A 969 23.20 47.27 -9.04
C LEU A 969 23.65 47.80 -10.42
N ASN A 970 24.63 48.71 -10.43
CA ASN A 970 25.24 49.21 -11.67
C ASN A 970 25.84 48.10 -12.54
N GLU A 971 26.58 47.15 -11.95
CA GLU A 971 27.20 46.04 -12.68
C GLU A 971 26.14 45.15 -13.36
N VAL A 972 25.09 44.80 -12.62
CA VAL A 972 23.99 43.95 -13.10
C VAL A 972 23.18 44.64 -14.21
N LEU A 973 22.84 45.92 -14.03
CA LEU A 973 22.09 46.69 -15.03
C LEU A 973 22.92 46.96 -16.29
N THR A 974 24.22 47.24 -16.15
CA THR A 974 25.12 47.44 -17.28
C THR A 974 25.27 46.15 -18.10
N ALA A 975 25.48 45.01 -17.43
CA ALA A 975 25.59 43.70 -18.07
C ALA A 975 24.29 43.28 -18.77
N SER A 976 23.14 43.37 -18.11
CA SER A 976 21.83 43.04 -18.71
C SER A 976 21.48 43.96 -19.88
N THR A 977 21.73 45.27 -19.77
CA THR A 977 21.52 46.22 -20.87
C THR A 977 22.41 45.88 -22.07
N SER A 978 23.69 45.55 -21.85
CA SER A 978 24.64 45.23 -22.92
C SER A 978 24.17 44.05 -23.81
N GLN A 979 23.48 43.07 -23.21
CA GLN A 979 22.99 41.87 -23.91
C GLN A 979 21.87 42.18 -24.90
N VAL A 980 21.12 43.27 -24.71
CA VAL A 980 19.99 43.64 -25.58
C VAL A 980 20.34 44.75 -26.57
N MET A 981 21.48 45.43 -26.41
CA MET A 981 21.85 46.61 -27.21
C MET A 981 21.90 46.33 -28.72
N MET A 982 22.45 45.20 -29.14
CA MET A 982 22.53 44.84 -30.57
C MET A 982 21.13 44.74 -31.21
N LYS A 983 20.20 44.09 -30.51
CA LYS A 983 18.81 43.92 -30.99
C LYS A 983 18.04 45.24 -30.94
N SER A 984 18.27 46.04 -29.90
CA SER A 984 17.68 47.37 -29.74
C SER A 984 18.11 48.32 -30.87
N ASN A 985 19.41 48.34 -31.19
CA ASN A 985 19.97 49.14 -32.28
C ASN A 985 19.40 48.72 -33.63
N GLY A 986 19.28 47.40 -33.88
CA GLY A 986 18.67 46.86 -35.09
C GLY A 986 17.19 47.26 -35.29
N LYS A 987 16.45 47.48 -34.20
CA LYS A 987 15.06 47.98 -34.22
C LYS A 987 14.93 49.49 -34.02
N SER A 988 16.05 50.21 -33.87
CA SER A 988 16.08 51.64 -33.52
C SER A 988 15.28 51.97 -32.23
N VAL A 989 15.27 51.05 -31.26
CA VAL A 989 14.67 51.27 -29.94
C VAL A 989 15.72 51.94 -29.04
N ARG A 990 15.35 53.03 -28.37
CA ARG A 990 16.23 53.70 -27.40
C ARG A 990 16.12 53.04 -26.03
N VAL A 991 17.23 52.59 -25.46
CA VAL A 991 17.29 52.10 -24.07
C VAL A 991 17.85 53.20 -23.18
N ALA A 992 17.10 53.61 -22.17
CA ALA A 992 17.49 54.61 -21.19
C ALA A 992 17.44 54.03 -19.78
N ASN A 993 18.49 54.26 -18.98
CA ASN A 993 18.49 53.96 -17.55
C ASN A 993 18.29 55.27 -16.79
N GLU A 994 17.17 55.41 -16.08
CA GLU A 994 16.79 56.60 -15.30
C GLU A 994 16.94 56.36 -13.79
N THR A 995 17.72 55.35 -13.40
CA THR A 995 18.00 55.03 -11.99
C THR A 995 18.92 56.07 -11.35
N LYS A 996 18.65 56.44 -10.08
CA LYS A 996 19.47 57.40 -9.32
C LYS A 996 20.87 56.84 -9.03
N GLU A 997 21.91 57.68 -9.14
CA GLU A 997 23.31 57.29 -8.89
C GLU A 997 23.55 56.69 -7.48
N GLU A 998 22.82 57.17 -6.47
CA GLU A 998 22.86 56.63 -5.10
C GLU A 998 22.45 55.15 -5.05
N VAL A 999 21.40 54.77 -5.78
CA VAL A 999 20.90 53.38 -5.84
C VAL A 999 21.84 52.50 -6.68
N MET A 1000 22.48 53.09 -7.69
CA MET A 1000 23.43 52.36 -8.56
C MET A 1000 24.75 52.03 -7.85
N SER A 1001 25.17 52.86 -6.88
CA SER A 1001 26.41 52.72 -6.14
C SER A 1001 26.28 51.98 -4.81
N ASP A 1002 25.06 51.60 -4.42
CA ASP A 1002 24.79 50.79 -3.24
C ASP A 1002 25.28 49.34 -3.41
N THR A 1003 25.95 48.84 -2.38
CA THR A 1003 26.41 47.45 -2.31
C THR A 1003 25.28 46.55 -1.80
N LEU A 1004 24.92 45.55 -2.60
CA LEU A 1004 23.89 44.55 -2.31
C LEU A 1004 24.52 43.16 -2.18
N TYR A 1005 23.84 42.26 -1.47
CA TYR A 1005 24.26 40.89 -1.23
C TYR A 1005 23.16 39.91 -1.67
N GLY A 1006 23.49 39.06 -2.64
CA GLY A 1006 22.56 38.13 -3.29
C GLY A 1006 23.15 37.48 -4.54
N ASP A 1007 22.34 36.72 -5.29
CA ASP A 1007 22.78 36.09 -6.53
C ASP A 1007 22.66 37.07 -7.72
N SER A 1008 23.75 37.82 -7.93
CA SER A 1008 23.83 38.82 -8.99
C SER A 1008 23.73 38.25 -10.39
N ILE A 1009 24.19 37.01 -10.61
CA ILE A 1009 24.17 36.36 -11.92
C ILE A 1009 22.76 35.92 -12.29
N ARG A 1010 21.98 35.42 -11.33
CA ARG A 1010 20.56 35.10 -11.54
C ARG A 1010 19.72 36.35 -11.75
N LEU A 1011 19.98 37.41 -10.98
CA LEU A 1011 19.30 38.69 -11.18
C LEU A 1011 19.63 39.29 -12.56
N GLN A 1012 20.88 39.20 -13.00
CA GLN A 1012 21.31 39.58 -14.35
C GLN A 1012 20.57 38.79 -15.43
N GLN A 1013 20.41 37.47 -15.26
CA GLN A 1013 19.67 36.60 -16.17
C GLN A 1013 18.21 37.03 -16.30
N VAL A 1014 17.52 37.23 -15.16
CA VAL A 1014 16.12 37.70 -15.13
C VAL A 1014 15.97 39.02 -15.88
N LEU A 1015 16.85 39.99 -15.61
CA LEU A 1015 16.76 41.32 -16.20
C LEU A 1015 17.06 41.30 -17.70
N ALA A 1016 18.06 40.52 -18.13
CA ALA A 1016 18.39 40.38 -19.54
C ALA A 1016 17.23 39.77 -20.34
N ASP A 1017 16.60 38.71 -19.82
CA ASP A 1017 15.46 38.03 -20.44
C ASP A 1017 14.25 38.96 -20.56
N ILE A 1018 13.90 39.66 -19.48
CA ILE A 1018 12.75 40.60 -19.47
C ILE A 1018 13.02 41.82 -20.37
N MET A 1019 14.24 42.35 -20.39
CA MET A 1019 14.62 43.43 -21.31
C MET A 1019 14.55 42.96 -22.76
N LEU A 1020 15.03 41.74 -23.06
CA LEU A 1020 14.98 41.17 -24.41
C LEU A 1020 13.54 41.01 -24.88
N MET A 1021 12.65 40.49 -24.01
CA MET A 1021 11.22 40.41 -24.31
C MET A 1021 10.62 41.80 -24.53
N SER A 1022 10.97 42.78 -23.69
CA SER A 1022 10.48 44.15 -23.86
C SER A 1022 10.91 44.75 -25.21
N VAL A 1023 12.17 44.59 -25.63
CA VAL A 1023 12.66 45.03 -26.95
C VAL A 1023 11.98 44.28 -28.10
N ASN A 1024 11.64 43.00 -27.92
CA ASN A 1024 10.94 42.22 -28.95
C ASN A 1024 9.56 42.79 -29.26
N PHE A 1025 8.84 43.31 -28.26
CA PHE A 1025 7.48 43.81 -28.41
C PHE A 1025 7.38 45.35 -28.44
N THR A 1026 8.51 46.05 -28.39
CA THR A 1026 8.57 47.50 -28.64
C THR A 1026 8.54 47.77 -30.16
N PRO A 1027 7.70 48.69 -30.66
CA PRO A 1027 7.70 49.07 -32.07
C PRO A 1027 8.97 49.85 -32.43
N SER A 1028 9.36 49.81 -33.70
CA SER A 1028 10.56 50.48 -34.19
C SER A 1028 10.50 51.99 -33.93
N GLY A 1029 11.58 52.57 -33.39
CA GLY A 1029 11.62 53.98 -32.96
C GLY A 1029 11.07 54.24 -31.56
N GLY A 1030 10.59 53.21 -30.85
CA GLY A 1030 10.12 53.28 -29.48
C GLY A 1030 11.25 53.43 -28.43
N GLN A 1031 10.87 53.42 -27.16
CA GLN A 1031 11.78 53.58 -26.03
C GLN A 1031 11.54 52.52 -24.95
N LEU A 1032 12.64 52.01 -24.40
CA LEU A 1032 12.71 51.17 -23.20
C LEU A 1032 13.37 51.97 -22.09
N THR A 1033 12.70 52.07 -20.94
CA THR A 1033 13.18 52.84 -19.78
C THR A 1033 13.30 51.93 -18.58
N VAL A 1034 14.45 51.94 -17.92
CA VAL A 1034 14.73 51.17 -16.71
C VAL A 1034 14.85 52.11 -15.52
N THR A 1035 14.09 51.84 -14.47
CA THR A 1035 14.12 52.59 -13.21
C THR A 1035 14.24 51.62 -12.05
N ALA A 1036 15.11 51.89 -11.09
CA ALA A 1036 15.20 51.10 -9.87
C ALA A 1036 15.03 51.98 -8.63
N SER A 1037 14.39 51.41 -7.61
CA SER A 1037 14.26 52.00 -6.29
C SER A 1037 14.62 50.99 -5.21
N LEU A 1038 15.28 51.47 -4.15
CA LEU A 1038 15.74 50.64 -3.05
C LEU A 1038 15.19 51.21 -1.74
N ARG A 1039 14.50 50.38 -0.96
CA ARG A 1039 14.06 50.71 0.41
C ARG A 1039 14.82 49.84 1.38
N LYS A 1040 15.46 50.42 2.38
CA LYS A 1040 16.26 49.70 3.38
C LYS A 1040 15.54 49.71 4.72
N ASP A 1041 15.20 48.53 5.22
CA ASP A 1041 14.64 48.33 6.56
C ASP A 1041 15.72 47.78 7.50
N GLN A 1042 15.74 48.26 8.74
CA GLN A 1042 16.71 47.83 9.76
C GLN A 1042 16.27 46.50 10.38
N LEU A 1043 17.03 45.43 10.15
CA LEU A 1043 16.93 44.18 10.90
C LEU A 1043 18.09 44.11 11.92
N GLY A 1044 17.89 44.70 13.11
CA GLY A 1044 18.90 44.70 14.18
C GLY A 1044 20.05 45.69 13.96
N ARG A 1045 21.25 45.39 14.49
CA ARG A 1045 22.39 46.33 14.55
C ARG A 1045 23.36 46.30 13.36
N SER A 1046 23.35 45.27 12.51
CA SER A 1046 24.41 45.05 11.50
C SER A 1046 23.96 44.57 10.12
N VAL A 1047 22.68 44.24 9.90
CA VAL A 1047 22.17 43.78 8.60
C VAL A 1047 20.93 44.60 8.23
N HIS A 1048 20.95 45.25 7.07
CA HIS A 1048 19.78 45.90 6.51
C HIS A 1048 19.14 44.98 5.48
N LEU A 1049 17.83 44.80 5.57
CA LEU A 1049 17.07 44.15 4.51
C LEU A 1049 16.72 45.23 3.48
N ALA A 1050 17.11 45.01 2.23
CA ALA A 1050 16.91 45.94 1.14
C ALA A 1050 15.87 45.40 0.16
N TYR A 1051 14.74 46.11 0.07
CA TYR A 1051 13.68 45.84 -0.88
C TYR A 1051 14.00 46.58 -2.19
N LEU A 1052 14.36 45.81 -3.21
CA LEU A 1052 14.67 46.30 -4.55
C LEU A 1052 13.43 46.18 -5.44
N GLU A 1053 12.96 47.32 -5.98
CA GLU A 1053 11.95 47.35 -7.05
C GLU A 1053 12.61 47.88 -8.33
N ILE A 1054 12.62 47.06 -9.38
CA ILE A 1054 13.06 47.44 -10.73
C ILE A 1054 11.85 47.47 -11.64
N ARG A 1055 11.64 48.61 -12.31
CA ARG A 1055 10.58 48.81 -13.30
C ARG A 1055 11.19 49.00 -14.68
N ILE A 1056 10.81 48.11 -15.60
CA ILE A 1056 11.22 48.13 -17.01
C ILE A 1056 9.98 48.50 -17.84
N THR A 1057 9.97 49.71 -18.40
CA THR A 1057 8.82 50.25 -19.14
C THR A 1057 9.15 50.37 -20.62
N HIS A 1058 8.31 49.83 -21.48
CA HIS A 1058 8.45 49.93 -22.93
C HIS A 1058 7.22 50.56 -23.59
N THR A 1059 7.44 51.26 -24.69
CA THR A 1059 6.36 51.82 -25.53
C THR A 1059 5.71 50.72 -26.37
N GLY A 1060 4.37 50.68 -26.45
CA GLY A 1060 3.65 49.73 -27.29
C GLY A 1060 2.46 49.06 -26.61
N ALA A 1061 1.82 48.11 -27.32
CA ALA A 1061 0.62 47.39 -26.87
C ALA A 1061 0.89 46.33 -25.78
N GLY A 1062 2.16 46.08 -25.48
CA GLY A 1062 2.59 45.08 -24.50
C GLY A 1062 2.84 43.69 -25.08
N LEU A 1063 3.21 42.74 -24.21
CA LEU A 1063 3.39 41.34 -24.57
C LEU A 1063 2.03 40.69 -24.85
N PRO A 1064 1.93 39.73 -25.79
CA PRO A 1064 0.75 38.89 -25.97
C PRO A 1064 0.28 38.21 -24.68
N GLU A 1065 -1.03 38.04 -24.52
CA GLU A 1065 -1.62 37.47 -23.31
C GLU A 1065 -1.20 36.01 -23.06
N PHE A 1066 -1.01 35.21 -24.11
CA PHE A 1066 -0.54 33.83 -23.97
C PHE A 1066 0.87 33.73 -23.35
N LEU A 1067 1.80 34.65 -23.68
CA LEU A 1067 3.14 34.67 -23.07
C LEU A 1067 3.09 35.06 -21.59
N LEU A 1068 2.17 35.96 -21.22
CA LEU A 1068 1.94 36.30 -19.83
C LEU A 1068 1.36 35.08 -19.08
N ASN A 1069 0.36 34.42 -19.65
CA ASN A 1069 -0.22 33.20 -19.09
C ASN A 1069 0.84 32.09 -18.89
N GLN A 1070 1.75 31.91 -19.85
CA GLN A 1070 2.88 30.99 -19.73
C GLN A 1070 3.86 31.39 -18.61
N MET A 1071 4.17 32.69 -18.46
CA MET A 1071 4.95 33.20 -17.32
C MET A 1071 4.30 32.88 -15.95
N PHE A 1072 2.97 32.83 -15.89
CA PHE A 1072 2.21 32.49 -14.67
C PHE A 1072 1.95 30.99 -14.48
N GLY A 1073 2.32 30.14 -15.45
CA GLY A 1073 2.29 28.67 -15.36
C GLY A 1073 0.94 28.01 -15.68
N SER A 1074 0.16 28.56 -16.61
CA SER A 1074 -1.22 28.11 -16.90
C SER A 1074 -1.43 27.26 -18.16
N GLU A 1075 -0.41 26.94 -18.95
CA GLU A 1075 -0.55 26.19 -20.23
C GLU A 1075 0.42 24.98 -20.31
N GLU A 1076 -0.02 23.90 -20.97
CA GLU A 1076 0.74 22.64 -21.13
C GLU A 1076 1.84 22.71 -22.20
N ASP A 1077 1.68 23.57 -23.22
CA ASP A 1077 2.68 23.80 -24.29
C ASP A 1077 3.34 25.18 -24.11
N VAL A 1078 4.51 25.20 -23.46
CA VAL A 1078 5.25 26.45 -23.16
C VAL A 1078 6.17 26.80 -24.33
N SER A 1079 6.05 28.01 -24.89
CA SER A 1079 6.95 28.51 -25.94
C SER A 1079 8.35 28.79 -25.38
N GLU A 1080 9.37 28.95 -26.24
CA GLU A 1080 10.72 29.31 -25.80
C GLU A 1080 10.72 30.63 -25.00
N GLU A 1081 9.98 31.62 -25.48
CA GLU A 1081 9.82 32.92 -24.81
C GLU A 1081 9.01 32.80 -23.51
N GLY A 1082 7.95 31.99 -23.50
CA GLY A 1082 7.16 31.73 -22.30
C GLY A 1082 7.97 31.02 -21.21
N LEU A 1083 8.84 30.08 -21.60
CA LEU A 1083 9.72 29.35 -20.71
C LEU A 1083 10.76 30.28 -20.08
N SER A 1084 11.37 31.17 -20.87
CA SER A 1084 12.32 32.17 -20.37
C SER A 1084 11.66 33.12 -19.35
N LEU A 1085 10.44 33.58 -19.61
CA LEU A 1085 9.69 34.41 -18.66
C LEU A 1085 9.30 33.64 -17.39
N MET A 1086 8.86 32.38 -17.53
CA MET A 1086 8.53 31.52 -16.40
C MET A 1086 9.75 31.27 -15.50
N VAL A 1087 10.90 30.94 -16.09
CA VAL A 1087 12.17 30.75 -15.38
C VAL A 1087 12.58 32.05 -14.68
N SER A 1088 12.49 33.19 -15.37
CA SER A 1088 12.80 34.51 -14.80
C SER A 1088 11.95 34.79 -13.55
N ARG A 1089 10.64 34.56 -13.62
CA ARG A 1089 9.76 34.73 -12.45
C ARG A 1089 10.07 33.76 -11.32
N LYS A 1090 10.39 32.50 -11.63
CA LYS A 1090 10.77 31.49 -10.62
C LYS A 1090 12.06 31.85 -9.89
N LEU A 1091 13.07 32.33 -10.61
CA LEU A 1091 14.31 32.84 -10.02
C LEU A 1091 14.06 34.04 -9.10
N VAL A 1092 13.18 34.97 -9.49
CA VAL A 1092 12.80 36.10 -8.63
C VAL A 1092 12.06 35.63 -7.38
N LYS A 1093 11.21 34.60 -7.48
CA LYS A 1093 10.55 34.00 -6.31
C LYS A 1093 11.52 33.37 -5.33
N LEU A 1094 12.62 32.78 -5.79
CA LEU A 1094 13.70 32.29 -4.93
C LEU A 1094 14.40 33.43 -4.17
N MET A 1095 14.36 34.65 -4.71
CA MET A 1095 14.86 35.88 -4.08
C MET A 1095 13.79 36.59 -3.22
N ASN A 1096 12.78 35.84 -2.74
CA ASN A 1096 11.60 36.35 -2.02
C ASN A 1096 10.86 37.50 -2.75
N GLY A 1097 10.92 37.50 -4.07
CA GLY A 1097 10.33 38.53 -4.92
C GLY A 1097 9.15 38.03 -5.76
N ASP A 1098 8.56 38.91 -6.58
CA ASP A 1098 7.72 38.51 -7.71
C ASP A 1098 7.88 39.46 -8.91
N VAL A 1099 7.42 38.99 -10.07
CA VAL A 1099 7.34 39.75 -11.32
C VAL A 1099 5.88 40.04 -11.64
N GLN A 1100 5.56 41.33 -11.78
CA GLN A 1100 4.24 41.81 -12.20
C GLN A 1100 4.33 42.47 -13.58
N TYR A 1101 3.22 42.46 -14.30
CA TYR A 1101 3.11 43.11 -15.60
C TYR A 1101 1.90 44.04 -15.64
N LEU A 1102 2.13 45.31 -15.97
CA LEU A 1102 1.09 46.34 -16.07
C LEU A 1102 1.02 46.85 -17.51
N ARG A 1103 -0.20 46.95 -18.04
CA ARG A 1103 -0.47 47.58 -19.34
C ARG A 1103 -1.20 48.90 -19.09
N GLU A 1104 -0.62 49.98 -19.59
CA GLU A 1104 -1.18 51.33 -19.58
C GLU A 1104 -1.39 51.81 -21.02
N ALA A 1105 -2.14 52.91 -21.23
CA ALA A 1105 -2.39 53.42 -22.57
C ALA A 1105 -1.07 53.84 -23.26
N GLY A 1106 -0.60 53.03 -24.22
CA GLY A 1106 0.60 53.27 -25.01
C GLY A 1106 1.93 52.89 -24.34
N LYS A 1107 1.91 52.36 -23.10
CA LYS A 1107 3.10 51.91 -22.36
C LYS A 1107 2.81 50.60 -21.63
N SER A 1108 3.82 49.76 -21.48
CA SER A 1108 3.71 48.55 -20.67
C SER A 1108 4.94 48.39 -19.79
N SER A 1109 4.74 47.95 -18.56
CA SER A 1109 5.80 47.88 -17.55
C SER A 1109 5.87 46.51 -16.89
N PHE A 1110 7.08 45.94 -16.84
CA PHE A 1110 7.42 44.89 -15.89
C PHE A 1110 7.85 45.54 -14.58
N ILE A 1111 7.34 45.03 -13.46
CA ILE A 1111 7.77 45.39 -12.12
C ILE A 1111 8.35 44.14 -11.48
N ILE A 1112 9.64 44.18 -11.18
CA ILE A 1112 10.40 43.10 -10.56
C ILE A 1112 10.71 43.55 -9.14
N THR A 1113 10.31 42.76 -8.17
CA THR A 1113 10.61 42.98 -6.75
C THR A 1113 11.53 41.88 -6.27
N ALA A 1114 12.50 42.20 -5.41
CA ALA A 1114 13.38 41.22 -4.78
C ALA A 1114 13.81 41.70 -3.38
N GLU A 1115 13.95 40.77 -2.44
CA GLU A 1115 14.53 41.04 -1.13
C GLU A 1115 16.02 40.65 -1.14
N LEU A 1116 16.88 41.61 -0.82
CA LEU A 1116 18.33 41.42 -0.79
C LEU A 1116 18.89 41.89 0.55
N ALA A 1117 20.05 41.39 0.95
CA ALA A 1117 20.75 41.94 2.10
C ALA A 1117 21.63 43.13 1.67
N ALA A 1118 21.76 44.14 2.53
CA ALA A 1118 22.66 45.27 2.33
C ALA A 1118 23.50 45.52 3.60
N ALA A 1119 24.79 45.81 3.42
CA ALA A 1119 25.66 46.23 4.51
C ALA A 1119 25.55 47.75 4.72
N SER A 1120 25.62 48.22 5.97
CA SER A 1120 25.88 49.64 6.21
C SER A 1120 27.36 49.92 5.95
N LYS A 1121 27.68 51.00 5.25
CA LYS A 1121 29.04 51.55 5.29
C LYS A 1121 29.36 52.08 6.68
#